data_AF-A0A4R2PH14-F1
#
_entry.id   AF-A0A4R2PH14-F1
#
_cell.length_a   1.000
_cell.length_b   1.000
_cell.length_c   1.000
_cell.angle_alpha   90.00
_cell.angle_beta   90.00
_cell.angle_gamma   90.00
#
_symmetry.space_group_name_H-M   'P 1'
#
loop_
_entity.id
_entity.type
_entity.pdbx_description
1 polymer ?
#
loop_
_entity_poly.entity_id
_entity_poly.type
_entity_poly.pdbx_seq_one_letter_code
_entity_poly.pdbx_strand_id
1 'polypeptide(L)'
;MTEPKSSDPADPGARLALPETPLQGAPPQATLDRLSARFEAEPPAAVAGEAEAVARAWPDHPLAWLVLAMCRQRQGDHAGALPAFERVLALRGEVAPVLVNWGVSLRRLGRIDAAVAAYRRALAVVPDHAEAMRNLAAALLHGQRWADAVPVAERALALAPDSAEAAANLGQAYRRTGRLAEAEAVLRRALGAGGGGLPGLRRELIYTLKDAGRLTEALGEGARAAAAGAHAGLAADEWVLLHLTAAAWDGLDAWEARAAAALDRPDGGIAPFTGLLMGLAPARQAQAARAMAARYRPTYPLPAPSPARAKAMAKAGRRPLVIGYLSADFHDHATAWLLAEVLETHDRARVAVHGYSYGPAAGGAMRARLAAGVDRFVDLAGLDDRAAAERLARDGVDILVDLKGYTRDARPGIAAHRPAPLAVNYLGYPGTMGADFIDYLIADAWVVPPGDEGAYDEAVVRLPHSYQPNDRRRRAADTAPTRAQLGLPHAAPVFCCFNNPFKIRPPVFALWMRILRAVPSAVLWLYAPQGEAAANLRRSAAAAGVAPGRLVFAPSVDQGAHLARLAQADLVLDTWPYGAHTTASDALWMGVPVLTCPGRHFPARVGASLVAACGLDEMIAADAEAYVATAVRLGRDRAALKALKARLASALATAPLFDTPRYVRHLEAAYDAMWQRAVQGLPPGTIDVAANGGMGEGKRPDP
;
A
#
# COMPACT_ATOMS: atom_id res chain seq x y z
N MET A 1 -3.53 -7.12 30.42
CA MET A 1 -3.00 -5.84 30.94
C MET A 1 -3.62 -4.72 30.13
N THR A 2 -4.48 -3.95 30.78
CA THR A 2 -5.29 -2.85 30.26
C THR A 2 -4.47 -1.87 29.43
N GLU A 3 -4.96 -1.51 28.25
CA GLU A 3 -4.39 -0.46 27.40
C GLU A 3 -4.12 0.82 28.21
N PRO A 4 -2.97 1.49 28.04
CA PRO A 4 -2.77 2.78 28.66
C PRO A 4 -3.73 3.77 27.99
N LYS A 5 -4.62 4.36 28.81
CA LYS A 5 -5.45 5.51 28.45
C LYS A 5 -4.60 6.48 27.63
N SER A 6 -5.04 6.79 26.42
CA SER A 6 -4.52 7.94 25.69
C SER A 6 -4.54 9.13 26.63
N SER A 7 -3.40 9.82 26.75
CA SER A 7 -3.30 11.09 27.46
C SER A 7 -4.34 12.04 26.86
N ASP A 8 -5.47 12.13 27.54
CA ASP A 8 -6.55 13.06 27.28
C ASP A 8 -6.01 14.47 27.59
N PRO A 9 -5.80 15.36 26.61
CA PRO A 9 -5.53 16.76 26.89
C PRO A 9 -6.84 17.53 26.69
N ALA A 10 -7.93 17.05 27.30
CA ALA A 10 -9.05 17.91 27.63
C ALA A 10 -8.76 18.47 29.01
N ASP A 11 -8.04 19.59 29.07
CA ASP A 11 -8.22 20.50 30.20
C ASP A 11 -9.70 20.95 30.16
N PRO A 12 -10.54 20.58 31.15
CA PRO A 12 -11.94 20.97 31.18
C PRO A 12 -12.13 22.46 31.56
N GLY A 13 -11.04 23.18 31.87
CA GLY A 13 -11.07 24.51 32.46
C GLY A 13 -11.50 25.66 31.55
N ALA A 14 -11.69 25.44 30.25
CA ALA A 14 -12.42 26.41 29.45
C ALA A 14 -13.90 26.26 29.78
N ARG A 15 -14.43 27.11 30.69
CA ARG A 15 -15.88 27.38 30.79
C ARG A 15 -16.46 27.34 29.38
N LEU A 16 -17.64 26.75 29.19
CA LEU A 16 -18.46 26.84 27.97
C LEU A 16 -18.79 28.32 27.69
N ALA A 17 -17.77 29.11 27.36
CA ALA A 17 -17.79 30.55 27.24
C ALA A 17 -18.23 30.85 25.82
N LEU A 18 -19.49 30.58 25.56
CA LEU A 18 -20.17 31.15 24.40
C LEU A 18 -20.46 32.62 24.78
N PRO A 19 -20.03 33.62 23.99
CA PRO A 19 -20.21 35.05 24.35
C PRO A 19 -21.68 35.41 24.50
N GLU A 20 -22.13 35.88 25.68
CA GLU A 20 -23.56 36.04 26.01
C GLU A 20 -24.24 37.12 25.16
N THR A 21 -25.16 36.70 24.29
CA THR A 21 -26.18 37.59 23.71
C THR A 21 -27.53 37.16 24.29
N PRO A 22 -28.30 38.04 24.94
CA PRO A 22 -29.60 37.67 25.48
C PRO A 22 -30.56 37.31 24.33
N LEU A 23 -31.06 36.08 24.35
CA LEU A 23 -32.08 35.57 23.42
C LEU A 23 -33.45 35.63 24.11
N GLN A 24 -34.48 36.15 23.43
CA GLN A 24 -35.86 36.03 23.91
C GLN A 24 -36.28 34.56 23.91
N GLY A 25 -36.86 34.09 25.03
CA GLY A 25 -37.25 32.68 25.18
C GLY A 25 -36.11 31.75 25.60
N ALA A 26 -35.07 32.25 26.28
CA ALA A 26 -33.97 31.42 26.78
C ALA A 26 -34.43 30.37 27.83
N PRO A 27 -33.80 29.18 27.87
CA PRO A 27 -34.00 28.21 28.94
C PRO A 27 -33.69 28.81 30.32
N PRO A 28 -34.35 28.35 31.40
CA PRO A 28 -34.01 28.80 32.75
C PRO A 28 -32.53 28.58 33.05
N GLN A 29 -31.87 29.59 33.64
CA GLN A 29 -30.43 29.51 33.96
C GLN A 29 -30.11 28.27 34.81
N ALA A 30 -30.97 27.92 35.76
CA ALA A 30 -30.84 26.70 36.57
C ALA A 30 -30.80 25.41 35.73
N THR A 31 -31.50 25.36 34.59
CA THR A 31 -31.45 24.23 33.65
C THR A 31 -30.09 24.17 32.94
N LEU A 32 -29.55 25.32 32.53
CA LEU A 32 -28.24 25.42 31.86
C LEU A 32 -27.08 25.10 32.82
N ASP A 33 -27.15 25.60 34.05
CA ASP A 33 -26.17 25.34 35.10
C ASP A 33 -26.17 23.86 35.47
N ARG A 34 -27.36 23.26 35.64
CA ARG A 34 -27.50 21.81 35.85
C ARG A 34 -26.88 21.02 34.71
N LEU A 35 -27.22 21.37 33.47
CA LEU A 35 -26.73 20.64 32.29
C LEU A 35 -25.20 20.70 32.19
N SER A 36 -24.60 21.87 32.48
CA SER A 36 -23.15 22.06 32.47
C SER A 36 -22.48 21.27 33.59
N ALA A 37 -23.00 21.35 34.82
CA ALA A 37 -22.48 20.61 35.97
C ALA A 37 -22.54 19.09 35.75
N ARG A 38 -23.66 18.59 35.19
CA ARG A 38 -23.79 17.17 34.84
C ARG A 38 -22.82 16.76 33.74
N PHE A 39 -22.62 17.60 32.71
CA PHE A 39 -21.64 17.32 31.65
C PHE A 39 -20.20 17.19 32.17
N GLU A 40 -19.86 17.96 33.20
CA GLU A 40 -18.54 17.91 33.85
C GLU A 40 -18.41 16.70 34.80
N ALA A 41 -19.48 16.34 35.51
CA ALA A 41 -19.44 15.32 36.56
C ALA A 41 -19.82 13.89 36.11
N GLU A 42 -20.63 13.75 35.06
CA GLU A 42 -21.24 12.48 34.68
C GLU A 42 -20.77 11.92 33.33
N PRO A 43 -20.86 10.60 33.12
CA PRO A 43 -20.58 10.00 31.82
C PRO A 43 -21.46 10.58 30.71
N PRO A 44 -20.92 10.78 29.49
CA PRO A 44 -21.64 11.36 28.35
C PRO A 44 -23.02 10.75 28.05
N ALA A 45 -23.16 9.43 28.23
CA ALA A 45 -24.40 8.70 27.98
C ALA A 45 -25.55 9.11 28.92
N ALA A 46 -25.25 9.51 30.16
CA ALA A 46 -26.24 9.92 31.15
C ALA A 46 -26.78 11.35 30.91
N VAL A 47 -26.03 12.16 30.16
CA VAL A 47 -26.31 13.57 29.90
C VAL A 47 -26.92 13.80 28.52
N ALA A 48 -26.55 12.98 27.52
CA ALA A 48 -26.95 13.17 26.13
C ALA A 48 -28.47 13.30 25.92
N GLY A 49 -29.27 12.46 26.60
CA GLY A 49 -30.73 12.51 26.49
C GLY A 49 -31.34 13.81 27.04
N GLU A 50 -30.82 14.30 28.17
CA GLU A 50 -31.24 15.60 28.72
C GLU A 50 -30.80 16.74 27.81
N ALA A 51 -29.54 16.72 27.35
CA ALA A 51 -29.01 17.74 26.43
C ALA A 51 -29.85 17.82 25.16
N GLU A 52 -30.28 16.68 24.60
CA GLU A 52 -31.16 16.64 23.43
C GLU A 52 -32.57 17.16 23.73
N ALA A 53 -33.15 16.82 24.87
CA ALA A 53 -34.46 17.34 25.27
C ALA A 53 -34.43 18.87 25.44
N VAL A 54 -33.40 19.41 26.12
CA VAL A 54 -33.22 20.85 26.30
C VAL A 54 -32.94 21.54 24.96
N ALA A 55 -32.10 20.95 24.10
CA ALA A 55 -31.80 21.48 22.78
C ALA A 55 -33.05 21.54 21.88
N ARG A 56 -33.96 20.57 21.98
CA ARG A 56 -35.23 20.56 21.23
C ARG A 56 -36.27 21.54 21.79
N ALA A 57 -36.33 21.69 23.12
CA ALA A 57 -37.25 22.61 23.78
C ALA A 57 -36.84 24.08 23.56
N TRP A 58 -35.53 24.35 23.45
CA TRP A 58 -34.96 25.67 23.20
C TRP A 58 -33.99 25.64 22.00
N PRO A 59 -34.50 25.49 20.76
CA PRO A 59 -33.69 25.24 19.58
C PRO A 59 -32.78 26.39 19.18
N ASP A 60 -33.05 27.60 19.67
CA ASP A 60 -32.24 28.80 19.40
C ASP A 60 -31.17 29.06 20.46
N HIS A 61 -31.09 28.23 21.53
CA HIS A 61 -30.07 28.36 22.56
C HIS A 61 -28.88 27.42 22.31
N PRO A 62 -27.64 27.93 22.15
CA PRO A 62 -26.51 27.12 21.66
C PRO A 62 -25.90 26.16 22.69
N LEU A 63 -26.03 26.42 23.99
CA LEU A 63 -25.34 25.61 25.02
C LEU A 63 -25.77 24.14 25.00
N ALA A 64 -27.07 23.87 24.93
CA ALA A 64 -27.60 22.51 24.95
C ALA A 64 -27.17 21.72 23.70
N TRP A 65 -27.12 22.38 22.53
CA TRP A 65 -26.56 21.79 21.31
C TRP A 65 -25.08 21.48 21.45
N LEU A 66 -24.29 22.35 22.07
CA LEU A 66 -22.86 22.11 22.29
C LEU A 66 -22.62 20.93 23.23
N VAL A 67 -23.35 20.87 24.36
CA VAL A 67 -23.28 19.74 25.30
C VAL A 67 -23.69 18.45 24.60
N LEU A 68 -24.79 18.45 23.83
CA LEU A 68 -25.22 17.27 23.06
C LEU A 68 -24.14 16.80 22.07
N ALA A 69 -23.55 17.73 21.32
CA ALA A 69 -22.50 17.44 20.35
C ALA A 69 -21.28 16.80 21.02
N MET A 70 -20.81 17.39 22.13
CA MET A 70 -19.68 16.88 22.91
C MET A 70 -20.00 15.51 23.55
N CYS A 71 -21.21 15.32 24.06
CA CYS A 71 -21.65 14.04 24.59
C CYS A 71 -21.63 12.94 23.52
N ARG A 72 -22.18 13.21 22.33
CA ARG A 72 -22.17 12.26 21.20
C ARG A 72 -20.75 11.97 20.72
N GLN A 73 -19.91 13.00 20.60
CA GLN A 73 -18.51 12.85 20.23
C GLN A 73 -17.73 11.99 21.24
N ARG A 74 -17.91 12.19 22.56
CA ARG A 74 -17.27 11.38 23.61
C ARG A 74 -17.78 9.93 23.63
N GLN A 75 -18.98 9.66 23.10
CA GLN A 75 -19.52 8.31 22.90
C GLN A 75 -19.01 7.65 21.62
N GLY A 76 -18.23 8.37 20.79
CA GLY A 76 -17.79 7.90 19.47
C GLY A 76 -18.84 8.08 18.36
N ASP A 77 -20.03 8.61 18.67
CA ASP A 77 -21.05 8.98 17.69
C ASP A 77 -20.70 10.31 17.00
N HIS A 78 -19.64 10.28 16.19
CA HIS A 78 -19.19 11.44 15.44
C HIS A 78 -20.21 11.89 14.40
N ALA A 79 -20.98 10.96 13.81
CA ALA A 79 -21.99 11.27 12.81
C ALA A 79 -23.17 12.03 13.43
N GLY A 80 -23.69 11.56 14.57
CA GLY A 80 -24.76 12.22 15.30
C GLY A 80 -24.32 13.53 15.98
N ALA A 81 -23.03 13.74 16.22
CA ALA A 81 -22.50 15.00 16.75
C ALA A 81 -22.53 16.16 15.72
N LEU A 82 -22.37 15.88 14.43
CA LEU A 82 -22.23 16.93 13.40
C LEU A 82 -23.42 17.90 13.34
N PRO A 83 -24.70 17.47 13.30
CA PRO A 83 -25.82 18.40 13.22
C PRO A 83 -25.91 19.35 14.44
N ALA A 84 -25.52 18.85 15.61
CA ALA A 84 -25.51 19.65 16.83
C ALA A 84 -24.40 20.71 16.79
N PHE A 85 -23.20 20.37 16.30
CA PHE A 85 -22.15 21.37 16.05
C PHE A 85 -22.56 22.40 15.00
N GLU A 86 -23.14 21.97 13.88
CA GLU A 86 -23.63 22.86 12.82
C GLU A 86 -24.68 23.84 13.36
N ARG A 87 -25.57 23.38 14.25
CA ARG A 87 -26.55 24.24 14.90
C ARG A 87 -25.93 25.29 15.81
N VAL A 88 -24.89 24.93 16.59
CA VAL A 88 -24.14 25.91 17.40
C VAL A 88 -23.50 26.97 16.51
N LEU A 89 -22.87 26.57 15.41
CA LEU A 89 -22.23 27.49 14.45
C LEU A 89 -23.24 28.38 13.73
N ALA A 90 -24.45 27.87 13.44
CA ALA A 90 -25.53 28.67 12.87
C ALA A 90 -26.04 29.75 13.83
N LEU A 91 -26.05 29.47 15.14
CA LEU A 91 -26.55 30.38 16.18
C LEU A 91 -25.51 31.41 16.64
N ARG A 92 -24.22 31.06 16.62
CA ARG A 92 -23.14 31.89 17.21
C ARG A 92 -22.07 32.32 16.23
N GLY A 93 -22.17 31.91 14.96
CA GLY A 93 -21.12 32.15 13.97
C GLY A 93 -19.88 31.30 14.24
N GLU A 94 -18.73 31.77 13.77
CA GLU A 94 -17.48 31.02 13.84
C GLU A 94 -16.86 31.06 15.26
N VAL A 95 -17.01 29.95 16.00
CA VAL A 95 -16.44 29.79 17.35
C VAL A 95 -15.33 28.74 17.30
N ALA A 96 -14.08 29.14 17.58
CA ALA A 96 -12.90 28.29 17.35
C ALA A 96 -12.94 26.93 18.08
N PRO A 97 -13.23 26.82 19.39
CA PRO A 97 -13.36 25.52 20.06
C PRO A 97 -14.44 24.60 19.47
N VAL A 98 -15.54 25.16 18.96
CA VAL A 98 -16.63 24.42 18.31
C VAL A 98 -16.17 23.91 16.95
N LEU A 99 -15.50 24.76 16.16
CA LEU A 99 -14.92 24.40 14.86
C LEU A 99 -13.84 23.31 14.98
N VAL A 100 -13.01 23.36 16.03
CA VAL A 100 -12.01 22.31 16.30
C VAL A 100 -12.69 20.98 16.60
N ASN A 101 -13.66 20.94 17.51
CA ASN A 101 -14.36 19.69 17.85
C ASN A 101 -15.19 19.12 16.68
N TRP A 102 -15.84 20.00 15.92
CA TRP A 102 -16.51 19.63 14.67
C TRP A 102 -15.52 19.04 13.67
N GLY A 103 -14.35 19.67 13.49
CA GLY A 103 -13.25 19.17 12.67
C GLY A 103 -12.73 17.80 13.13
N VAL A 104 -12.66 17.55 14.44
CA VAL A 104 -12.26 16.23 14.97
C VAL A 104 -13.28 15.17 14.57
N SER A 105 -14.57 15.45 14.70
CA SER A 105 -15.63 14.52 14.29
C SER A 105 -15.62 14.29 12.77
N LEU A 106 -15.43 15.34 11.96
CA LEU A 106 -15.26 15.22 10.51
C LEU A 106 -14.07 14.32 10.14
N ARG A 107 -12.91 14.52 10.78
CA ARG A 107 -11.71 13.71 10.55
C ARG A 107 -11.93 12.24 10.92
N ARG A 108 -12.60 11.98 12.04
CA ARG A 108 -12.93 10.62 12.50
C ARG A 108 -13.90 9.89 11.55
N LEU A 109 -14.74 10.64 10.84
CA LEU A 109 -15.61 10.13 9.78
C LEU A 109 -14.92 10.05 8.40
N GLY A 110 -13.61 10.27 8.32
CA GLY A 110 -12.87 10.28 7.05
C GLY A 110 -13.15 11.49 6.14
N ARG A 111 -13.90 12.49 6.63
CA ARG A 111 -14.17 13.74 5.88
C ARG A 111 -13.02 14.73 6.05
N ILE A 112 -11.85 14.37 5.50
CA ILE A 112 -10.58 15.04 5.79
C ILE A 112 -10.55 16.49 5.32
N ASP A 113 -11.02 16.79 4.10
CA ASP A 113 -11.01 18.17 3.60
C ASP A 113 -11.99 19.07 4.37
N ALA A 114 -13.16 18.54 4.75
CA ALA A 114 -14.09 19.27 5.61
C ALA A 114 -13.46 19.56 6.98
N ALA A 115 -12.70 18.60 7.54
CA ALA A 115 -11.96 18.81 8.78
C ALA A 115 -10.87 19.88 8.60
N VAL A 116 -10.08 19.82 7.53
CA VAL A 116 -9.06 20.83 7.17
C VAL A 116 -9.70 22.22 7.06
N ALA A 117 -10.86 22.33 6.39
CA ALA A 117 -11.60 23.58 6.27
C ALA A 117 -12.09 24.07 7.64
N ALA A 118 -12.63 23.19 8.48
CA ALA A 118 -13.05 23.53 9.84
C ALA A 118 -11.90 24.07 10.70
N TYR A 119 -10.73 23.43 10.67
CA TYR A 119 -9.56 23.91 11.41
C TYR A 119 -9.02 25.22 10.86
N ARG A 120 -9.01 25.43 9.54
CA ARG A 120 -8.63 26.72 8.93
C ARG A 120 -9.58 27.84 9.34
N ARG A 121 -10.89 27.57 9.41
CA ARG A 121 -11.88 28.52 9.95
C ARG A 121 -11.60 28.83 11.42
N ALA A 122 -11.29 27.81 12.24
CA ALA A 122 -10.91 28.03 13.64
C ALA A 122 -9.67 28.93 13.76
N LEU A 123 -8.67 28.76 12.88
CA LEU A 123 -7.47 29.58 12.83
C LEU A 123 -7.70 30.98 12.24
N ALA A 124 -8.73 31.19 11.43
CA ALA A 124 -9.14 32.53 11.00
C ALA A 124 -9.71 33.34 12.17
N VAL A 125 -10.39 32.68 13.11
CA VAL A 125 -10.90 33.30 14.34
C VAL A 125 -9.78 33.49 15.38
N VAL A 126 -8.96 32.46 15.60
CA VAL A 126 -7.84 32.48 16.56
C VAL A 126 -6.55 31.99 15.86
N PRO A 127 -5.73 32.89 15.29
CA PRO A 127 -4.55 32.51 14.51
C PRO A 127 -3.53 31.62 15.22
N ASP A 128 -3.28 31.84 16.51
CA ASP A 128 -2.30 31.08 17.30
C ASP A 128 -2.95 30.02 18.22
N HIS A 129 -3.97 29.33 17.71
CA HIS A 129 -4.63 28.24 18.44
C HIS A 129 -3.84 26.92 18.28
N ALA A 130 -3.01 26.58 19.28
CA ALA A 130 -2.12 25.40 19.23
C ALA A 130 -2.85 24.09 18.90
N GLU A 131 -3.99 23.83 19.54
CA GLU A 131 -4.78 22.61 19.29
C GLU A 131 -5.31 22.53 17.84
N ALA A 132 -5.84 23.62 17.31
CA ALA A 132 -6.36 23.69 15.95
C ALA A 132 -5.23 23.43 14.92
N MET A 133 -4.03 23.97 15.15
CA MET A 133 -2.87 23.71 14.30
C MET A 133 -2.40 22.25 14.38
N ARG A 134 -2.32 21.68 15.59
CA ARG A 134 -1.98 20.26 15.78
C ARG A 134 -2.95 19.35 15.03
N ASN A 135 -4.26 19.62 15.16
CA ASN A 135 -5.30 18.84 14.49
C ASN A 135 -5.33 19.07 12.97
N LEU A 136 -5.04 20.28 12.49
CA LEU A 136 -4.86 20.58 11.07
C LEU A 136 -3.67 19.82 10.48
N ALA A 137 -2.52 19.82 11.16
CA ALA A 137 -1.35 19.07 10.73
C ALA A 137 -1.66 17.56 10.63
N ALA A 138 -2.32 16.99 11.64
CA ALA A 138 -2.75 15.60 11.62
C ALA A 138 -3.73 15.29 10.47
N ALA A 139 -4.66 16.20 10.17
CA ALA A 139 -5.60 16.05 9.05
C ALA A 139 -4.88 16.12 7.69
N LEU A 140 -3.93 17.05 7.51
CA LEU A 140 -3.12 17.16 6.29
C LEU A 140 -2.26 15.92 6.08
N LEU A 141 -1.64 15.38 7.14
CA LEU A 141 -0.88 14.13 7.08
C LEU A 141 -1.75 12.94 6.66
N HIS A 142 -2.94 12.81 7.25
CA HIS A 142 -3.89 11.75 6.91
C HIS A 142 -4.42 11.88 5.48
N GLY A 143 -4.67 13.11 5.00
CA GLY A 143 -5.02 13.42 3.61
C GLY A 143 -3.84 13.36 2.64
N GLN A 144 -2.67 12.88 3.10
CA GLN A 144 -1.43 12.77 2.33
C GLN A 144 -0.90 14.09 1.73
N ARG A 145 -1.28 15.23 2.31
CA ARG A 145 -0.81 16.59 1.95
C ARG A 145 0.43 16.94 2.77
N TRP A 146 1.50 16.16 2.61
CA TRP A 146 2.65 16.19 3.52
C TRP A 146 3.40 17.52 3.50
N ALA A 147 3.57 18.12 2.31
CA ALA A 147 4.23 19.42 2.17
C ALA A 147 3.46 20.54 2.88
N ASP A 148 2.13 20.56 2.74
CA ASP A 148 1.27 21.52 3.45
C ASP A 148 1.31 21.33 4.98
N ALA A 149 1.54 20.09 5.44
CA ALA A 149 1.56 19.76 6.86
C ALA A 149 2.79 20.32 7.60
N VAL A 150 3.93 20.45 6.91
CA VAL A 150 5.20 20.91 7.52
C VAL A 150 5.07 22.27 8.21
N PRO A 151 4.70 23.38 7.54
CA PRO A 151 4.64 24.69 8.18
C PRO A 151 3.61 24.76 9.32
N VAL A 152 2.50 24.02 9.18
CA VAL A 152 1.47 23.94 10.24
C VAL A 152 1.99 23.18 11.45
N ALA A 153 2.69 22.07 11.25
CA ALA A 153 3.26 21.26 12.33
C ALA A 153 4.42 21.98 13.05
N GLU A 154 5.26 22.72 12.31
CA GLU A 154 6.32 23.57 12.87
C GLU A 154 5.72 24.63 13.80
N ARG A 155 4.67 25.34 13.35
CA ARG A 155 3.99 26.34 14.19
C ARG A 155 3.26 25.71 15.37
N ALA A 156 2.61 24.56 15.19
CA ALA A 156 1.94 23.84 16.29
C ALA A 156 2.93 23.47 17.42
N LEU A 157 4.11 22.96 17.07
CA LEU A 157 5.15 22.64 18.05
C LEU A 157 5.78 23.89 18.66
N ALA A 158 5.91 24.99 17.91
CA ALA A 158 6.40 26.26 18.45
C ALA A 158 5.45 26.85 19.51
N LEU A 159 4.13 26.72 19.31
CA LEU A 159 3.12 27.16 20.27
C LEU A 159 3.00 26.25 21.50
N ALA A 160 3.29 24.95 21.34
CA ALA A 160 3.29 23.98 22.42
C ALA A 160 4.56 23.09 22.38
N PRO A 161 5.71 23.60 22.85
CA PRO A 161 7.01 22.91 22.72
C PRO A 161 7.09 21.52 23.37
N ASP A 162 6.27 21.29 24.39
CA ASP A 162 6.22 20.02 25.14
C ASP A 162 5.14 19.06 24.59
N SER A 163 4.44 19.43 23.52
CA SER A 163 3.41 18.59 22.91
C SER A 163 4.04 17.45 22.10
N ALA A 164 4.00 16.25 22.69
CA ALA A 164 4.45 15.03 22.02
C ALA A 164 3.68 14.72 20.72
N GLU A 165 2.39 15.03 20.67
CA GLU A 165 1.59 14.86 19.45
C GLU A 165 2.01 15.84 18.36
N ALA A 166 2.28 17.11 18.69
CA ALA A 166 2.79 18.07 17.72
C ALA A 166 4.18 17.64 17.20
N ALA A 167 5.05 17.15 18.09
CA ALA A 167 6.36 16.61 17.72
C ALA A 167 6.25 15.35 16.83
N ALA A 168 5.33 14.44 17.14
CA ALA A 168 5.08 13.25 16.31
C ALA A 168 4.56 13.63 14.91
N ASN A 169 3.62 14.57 14.82
CA ASN A 169 3.11 15.08 13.55
C ASN A 169 4.22 15.77 12.74
N LEU A 170 5.05 16.60 13.37
CA LEU A 170 6.17 17.26 12.68
C LEU A 170 7.21 16.24 12.21
N GLY A 171 7.59 15.28 13.06
CA GLY A 171 8.50 14.20 12.69
C GLY A 171 7.98 13.38 11.50
N GLN A 172 6.68 13.07 11.49
CA GLN A 172 6.04 12.41 10.34
C GLN A 172 6.04 13.29 9.09
N ALA A 173 5.72 14.59 9.20
CA ALA A 173 5.72 15.53 8.08
C ALA A 173 7.12 15.65 7.44
N TYR A 174 8.16 15.81 8.25
CA TYR A 174 9.54 15.81 7.80
C TYR A 174 9.93 14.49 7.15
N ARG A 175 9.61 13.35 7.78
CA ARG A 175 9.93 12.03 7.21
C ARG A 175 9.28 11.83 5.84
N ARG A 176 7.99 12.16 5.70
CA ARG A 176 7.25 12.03 4.43
C ARG A 176 7.72 13.01 3.36
N THR A 177 8.36 14.11 3.73
CA THR A 177 8.98 15.06 2.80
C THR A 177 10.47 14.80 2.56
N GLY A 178 11.02 13.69 3.06
CA GLY A 178 12.42 13.29 2.87
C GLY A 178 13.42 13.99 3.79
N ARG A 179 12.94 14.85 4.70
CA ARG A 179 13.73 15.60 5.70
C ARG A 179 14.06 14.72 6.92
N LEU A 180 14.73 13.60 6.68
CA LEU A 180 14.92 12.52 7.67
C LEU A 180 15.74 12.97 8.89
N ALA A 181 16.74 13.83 8.69
CA ALA A 181 17.58 14.34 9.78
C ALA A 181 16.78 15.24 10.72
N GLU A 182 15.95 16.15 10.17
CA GLU A 182 15.10 17.01 10.98
C GLU A 182 14.00 16.22 11.70
N ALA A 183 13.43 15.19 11.03
CA ALA A 183 12.49 14.28 11.66
C ALA A 183 13.11 13.61 12.91
N GLU A 184 14.30 13.03 12.77
CA GLU A 184 15.00 12.39 13.87
C GLU A 184 15.31 13.37 15.01
N ALA A 185 15.81 14.56 14.69
CA ALA A 185 16.18 15.56 15.70
C ALA A 185 14.96 15.96 16.57
N VAL A 186 13.81 16.25 15.94
CA VAL A 186 12.58 16.59 16.65
C VAL A 186 12.10 15.43 17.53
N LEU A 187 12.08 14.21 16.98
CA LEU A 187 11.57 13.03 17.68
C LEU A 187 12.46 12.64 18.87
N ARG A 188 13.80 12.67 18.71
CA ARG A 188 14.74 12.39 19.81
C ARG A 188 14.66 13.44 20.90
N ARG A 189 14.54 14.73 20.57
CA ARG A 189 14.33 15.80 21.55
C ARG A 189 13.05 15.57 22.36
N ALA A 190 11.93 15.28 21.68
CA ALA A 190 10.66 15.02 22.36
C ALA A 190 10.70 13.78 23.26
N LEU A 191 11.37 12.71 22.83
CA LEU A 191 11.59 11.51 23.65
C LEU A 191 12.47 11.80 24.88
N GLY A 192 13.49 12.65 24.74
CA GLY A 192 14.38 13.06 25.83
C GLY A 192 13.73 13.98 26.87
N ALA A 193 12.76 14.80 26.46
CA ALA A 193 12.04 15.75 27.33
C ALA A 193 10.89 15.12 28.14
N GLY A 194 10.94 13.81 28.42
CA GLY A 194 9.89 13.08 29.14
C GLY A 194 8.90 12.33 28.26
N GLY A 195 9.02 12.41 26.93
CA GLY A 195 8.20 11.65 25.97
C GLY A 195 8.56 10.17 25.85
N GLY A 196 9.54 9.66 26.61
CA GLY A 196 10.06 8.30 26.49
C GLY A 196 9.03 7.17 26.64
N GLY A 197 7.93 7.42 27.36
CA GLY A 197 6.81 6.49 27.53
C GLY A 197 5.72 6.56 26.45
N LEU A 198 5.82 7.50 25.50
CA LEU A 198 4.78 7.75 24.50
C LEU A 198 5.02 6.91 23.23
N PRO A 199 4.16 5.91 22.94
CA PRO A 199 4.40 4.97 21.83
C PRO A 199 4.40 5.65 20.46
N GLY A 200 3.62 6.73 20.29
CA GLY A 200 3.51 7.45 19.02
C GLY A 200 4.81 8.11 18.57
N LEU A 201 5.56 8.74 19.49
CA LEU A 201 6.86 9.35 19.19
C LEU A 201 7.90 8.32 18.78
N ARG A 202 7.99 7.22 19.55
CA ARG A 202 8.96 6.16 19.27
C ARG A 202 8.65 5.46 17.96
N ARG A 203 7.38 5.23 17.66
CA ARG A 203 6.95 4.67 16.37
C ARG A 203 7.43 5.53 15.20
N GLU A 204 7.21 6.85 15.24
CA GLU A 204 7.69 7.73 14.17
C GLU A 204 9.22 7.78 14.09
N LEU A 205 9.94 7.64 15.22
CA LEU A 205 11.41 7.53 15.22
C LEU A 205 11.86 6.25 14.53
N ILE A 206 11.23 5.11 14.84
CA ILE A 206 11.52 3.82 14.19
C ILE A 206 11.29 3.92 12.68
N TYR A 207 10.20 4.54 12.24
CA TYR A 207 9.97 4.77 10.82
C TYR A 207 11.01 5.68 10.18
N THR A 208 11.43 6.73 10.88
CA THR A 208 12.47 7.65 10.39
C THR A 208 13.81 6.93 10.23
N LEU A 209 14.22 6.14 11.23
CA LEU A 209 15.45 5.35 11.19
C LEU A 209 15.42 4.30 10.07
N LYS A 210 14.27 3.64 9.89
CA LYS A 210 14.05 2.69 8.80
C LYS A 210 14.19 3.35 7.43
N ASP A 211 13.53 4.49 7.22
CA ASP A 211 13.59 5.23 5.96
C ASP A 211 15.00 5.80 5.70
N ALA A 212 15.78 6.05 6.77
CA ALA A 212 17.20 6.41 6.71
C ALA A 212 18.17 5.21 6.52
N GLY A 213 17.66 3.97 6.46
CA GLY A 213 18.47 2.76 6.31
C GLY A 213 19.17 2.27 7.58
N ARG A 214 18.93 2.90 8.74
CA ARG A 214 19.52 2.57 10.06
C ARG A 214 18.68 1.54 10.80
N LEU A 215 18.61 0.34 10.23
CA LEU A 215 17.66 -0.72 10.63
C LEU A 215 17.95 -1.31 12.02
N THR A 216 19.21 -1.39 12.41
CA THR A 216 19.70 -1.91 13.69
C THR A 216 19.27 -0.96 14.82
N GLU A 217 19.39 0.34 14.59
CA GLU A 217 18.90 1.33 15.55
C GLU A 217 17.38 1.32 15.64
N ALA A 218 16.69 1.19 14.50
CA ALA A 218 15.24 1.02 14.47
C ALA A 218 14.78 -0.20 15.29
N LEU A 219 15.46 -1.35 15.14
CA LEU A 219 15.21 -2.54 15.96
C LEU A 219 15.54 -2.31 17.45
N GLY A 220 16.63 -1.59 17.73
CA GLY A 220 17.06 -1.24 19.09
C GLY A 220 16.07 -0.37 19.86
N GLU A 221 15.27 0.46 19.17
CA GLU A 221 14.20 1.24 19.82
C GLU A 221 13.14 0.35 20.50
N GLY A 222 12.90 -0.86 20.00
CA GLY A 222 12.01 -1.83 20.64
C GLY A 222 12.54 -2.29 22.00
N ALA A 223 13.83 -2.62 22.07
CA ALA A 223 14.50 -3.00 23.31
C ALA A 223 14.54 -1.82 24.30
N ARG A 224 14.80 -0.59 23.82
CA ARG A 224 14.77 0.63 24.64
C ARG A 224 13.38 0.89 25.24
N ALA A 225 12.32 0.68 24.45
CA ALA A 225 10.94 0.80 24.95
C ALA A 225 10.67 -0.23 26.05
N ALA A 226 10.99 -1.49 25.80
CA ALA A 226 10.77 -2.58 26.76
C ALA A 226 11.55 -2.35 28.07
N ALA A 227 12.81 -1.90 27.99
CA ALA A 227 13.63 -1.55 29.15
C ALA A 227 13.05 -0.39 29.97
N ALA A 228 12.33 0.54 29.32
CA ALA A 228 11.62 1.63 29.97
C ALA A 228 10.19 1.25 30.45
N GLY A 229 9.81 -0.03 30.37
CA GLY A 229 8.45 -0.49 30.71
C GLY A 229 7.37 0.02 29.75
N ALA A 230 7.75 0.46 28.55
CA ALA A 230 6.88 1.08 27.56
C ALA A 230 6.76 0.24 26.28
N HIS A 231 5.70 0.48 25.51
CA HIS A 231 5.54 -0.11 24.17
C HIS A 231 6.13 0.82 23.11
N ALA A 232 6.81 0.27 22.11
CA ALA A 232 7.43 1.06 21.04
C ALA A 232 6.43 1.62 20.01
N GLY A 233 5.15 1.24 20.14
CA GLY A 233 4.05 1.74 19.32
C GLY A 233 3.85 1.00 18.00
N LEU A 234 4.77 0.13 17.60
CA LEU A 234 4.60 -0.74 16.43
C LEU A 234 3.74 -1.96 16.73
N ALA A 235 2.80 -2.27 15.84
CA ALA A 235 2.08 -3.54 15.79
C ALA A 235 3.03 -4.70 15.46
N ALA A 236 2.59 -5.93 15.74
CA ALA A 236 3.43 -7.13 15.57
C ALA A 236 3.86 -7.36 14.12
N ASP A 237 2.98 -7.08 13.15
CA ASP A 237 3.29 -7.20 11.72
C ASP A 237 4.27 -6.12 11.24
N GLU A 238 4.22 -4.91 11.81
CA GLU A 238 5.22 -3.87 11.54
C GLU A 238 6.62 -4.30 12.02
N TRP A 239 6.71 -4.99 13.17
CA TRP A 239 7.95 -5.63 13.63
C TRP A 239 8.43 -6.72 12.67
N VAL A 240 7.54 -7.62 12.21
CA VAL A 240 7.86 -8.63 11.19
C VAL A 240 8.50 -7.99 9.97
N LEU A 241 7.88 -6.93 9.43
CA LEU A 241 8.40 -6.23 8.26
C LEU A 241 9.78 -5.60 8.51
N LEU A 242 10.00 -5.01 9.69
CA LEU A 242 11.30 -4.42 10.04
C LEU A 242 12.39 -5.48 10.14
N HIS A 243 12.13 -6.59 10.83
CA HIS A 243 13.05 -7.74 10.93
C HIS A 243 13.41 -8.31 9.55
N LEU A 244 12.40 -8.49 8.68
CA LEU A 244 12.60 -8.95 7.31
C LEU A 244 13.42 -7.94 6.47
N THR A 245 13.11 -6.64 6.58
CA THR A 245 13.86 -5.58 5.86
C THR A 245 15.32 -5.54 6.30
N ALA A 246 15.58 -5.74 7.60
CA ALA A 246 16.92 -5.81 8.16
C ALA A 246 17.64 -7.13 7.88
N ALA A 247 16.96 -8.16 7.37
CA ALA A 247 17.46 -9.53 7.37
C ALA A 247 17.99 -9.96 8.75
N ALA A 248 17.36 -9.48 9.82
CA ALA A 248 17.67 -9.80 11.22
C ALA A 248 16.56 -10.71 11.75
N TRP A 249 16.78 -12.02 11.76
CA TRP A 249 15.72 -12.99 11.98
C TRP A 249 15.56 -13.46 13.44
N ASP A 250 16.40 -12.97 14.35
CA ASP A 250 16.32 -13.30 15.77
C ASP A 250 14.96 -12.88 16.34
N GLY A 251 14.19 -13.84 16.85
CA GLY A 251 12.85 -13.61 17.39
C GLY A 251 11.74 -13.36 16.36
N LEU A 252 12.03 -13.47 15.06
CA LEU A 252 11.05 -13.26 13.97
C LEU A 252 9.82 -14.14 14.13
N ASP A 253 9.98 -15.44 14.39
CA ASP A 253 8.86 -16.39 14.52
C ASP A 253 7.87 -15.99 15.63
N ALA A 254 8.36 -15.41 16.72
CA ALA A 254 7.51 -14.94 17.81
C ALA A 254 6.69 -13.72 17.40
N TRP A 255 7.26 -12.82 16.60
CA TRP A 255 6.52 -11.69 16.03
C TRP A 255 5.51 -12.15 14.99
N GLU A 256 5.85 -13.13 14.16
CA GLU A 256 4.92 -13.71 13.19
C GLU A 256 3.73 -14.41 13.85
N ALA A 257 3.98 -15.16 14.92
CA ALA A 257 2.92 -15.78 15.70
C ALA A 257 1.97 -14.73 16.31
N ARG A 258 2.53 -13.64 16.87
CA ARG A 258 1.74 -12.52 17.41
C ARG A 258 0.94 -11.80 16.34
N ALA A 259 1.56 -11.54 15.18
CA ALA A 259 0.88 -10.94 14.04
C ALA A 259 -0.28 -11.83 13.59
N ALA A 260 -0.03 -13.12 13.34
CA ALA A 260 -1.05 -14.08 12.93
C ALA A 260 -2.23 -14.16 13.91
N ALA A 261 -1.97 -14.14 15.23
CA ALA A 261 -3.02 -14.12 16.24
C ALA A 261 -3.84 -12.82 16.24
N ALA A 262 -3.26 -11.69 15.80
CA ALA A 262 -3.96 -10.41 15.73
C ALA A 262 -5.09 -10.39 14.67
N LEU A 263 -5.11 -11.34 13.72
CA LEU A 263 -6.20 -11.50 12.76
C LEU A 263 -7.51 -11.94 13.41
N ASP A 264 -7.44 -12.65 14.53
CA ASP A 264 -8.62 -13.14 15.25
C ASP A 264 -9.34 -12.01 16.01
N ARG A 265 -8.79 -10.79 15.99
CA ARG A 265 -9.42 -9.59 16.51
C ARG A 265 -10.36 -8.95 15.47
N PRO A 266 -11.41 -8.23 15.89
CA PRO A 266 -12.39 -7.62 14.96
C PRO A 266 -11.79 -6.66 13.91
N ASP A 267 -10.64 -6.04 14.20
CA ASP A 267 -9.97 -5.09 13.32
C ASP A 267 -9.01 -5.72 12.30
N GLY A 268 -8.84 -7.05 12.34
CA GLY A 268 -7.97 -7.84 11.45
C GLY A 268 -6.56 -7.26 11.37
N GLY A 269 -5.89 -7.17 12.52
CA GLY A 269 -4.71 -6.34 12.81
C GLY A 269 -3.41 -6.59 12.04
N ILE A 270 -3.44 -7.14 10.83
CA ILE A 270 -2.26 -7.30 9.97
C ILE A 270 -2.47 -6.49 8.68
N ALA A 271 -1.46 -5.72 8.28
CA ALA A 271 -1.43 -5.14 6.94
C ALA A 271 -1.39 -6.25 5.87
N PRO A 272 -2.31 -6.27 4.87
CA PRO A 272 -2.40 -7.36 3.90
C PRO A 272 -1.07 -7.71 3.21
N PHE A 273 -0.28 -6.69 2.84
CA PHE A 273 1.05 -6.89 2.24
C PHE A 273 2.02 -7.66 3.16
N THR A 274 2.02 -7.39 4.47
CA THR A 274 2.84 -8.15 5.42
C THR A 274 2.36 -9.60 5.52
N GLY A 275 1.04 -9.83 5.46
CA GLY A 275 0.47 -11.17 5.41
C GLY A 275 0.96 -12.01 4.21
N LEU A 276 1.20 -11.36 3.05
CA LEU A 276 1.81 -12.01 1.89
C LEU A 276 3.26 -12.43 2.16
N LEU A 277 4.06 -11.57 2.82
CA LEU A 277 5.46 -11.85 3.17
C LEU A 277 5.60 -12.98 4.19
N MET A 278 4.65 -13.08 5.11
CA MET A 278 4.56 -14.16 6.10
C MET A 278 4.13 -15.50 5.47
N GLY A 279 3.57 -15.48 4.25
CA GLY A 279 3.01 -16.68 3.63
C GLY A 279 1.79 -17.21 4.35
N LEU A 280 0.92 -16.32 4.86
CA LEU A 280 -0.34 -16.70 5.47
C LEU A 280 -1.19 -17.51 4.48
N ALA A 281 -1.91 -18.52 4.96
CA ALA A 281 -2.82 -19.29 4.12
C ALA A 281 -3.83 -18.37 3.40
N PRO A 282 -4.30 -18.71 2.18
CA PRO A 282 -5.14 -17.79 1.39
C PRO A 282 -6.39 -17.28 2.12
N ALA A 283 -7.08 -18.12 2.89
CA ALA A 283 -8.22 -17.69 3.71
C ALA A 283 -7.86 -16.63 4.77
N ARG A 284 -6.67 -16.72 5.37
CA ARG A 284 -6.15 -15.73 6.33
C ARG A 284 -5.73 -14.43 5.63
N GLN A 285 -5.22 -14.52 4.40
CA GLN A 285 -4.95 -13.33 3.56
C GLN A 285 -6.24 -12.59 3.22
N ALA A 286 -7.30 -13.31 2.82
CA ALA A 286 -8.62 -12.74 2.58
C ALA A 286 -9.21 -12.10 3.84
N GLN A 287 -9.07 -12.73 5.01
CA GLN A 287 -9.49 -12.13 6.29
C GLN A 287 -8.79 -10.78 6.55
N ALA A 288 -7.47 -10.71 6.38
CA ALA A 288 -6.70 -9.48 6.52
C ALA A 288 -7.16 -8.40 5.52
N ALA A 289 -7.35 -8.80 4.25
CA ALA A 289 -7.78 -7.92 3.18
C ALA A 289 -9.19 -7.34 3.43
N ARG A 290 -10.15 -8.16 3.86
CA ARG A 290 -11.52 -7.70 4.21
C ARG A 290 -11.52 -6.72 5.38
N ALA A 291 -10.73 -6.99 6.41
CA ALA A 291 -10.60 -6.08 7.54
C ALA A 291 -9.96 -4.75 7.13
N MET A 292 -9.00 -4.78 6.22
CA MET A 292 -8.40 -3.57 5.64
C MET A 292 -9.41 -2.81 4.77
N ALA A 293 -10.14 -3.49 3.89
CA ALA A 293 -11.15 -2.91 3.01
C ALA A 293 -12.24 -2.17 3.79
N ALA A 294 -12.68 -2.73 4.92
CA ALA A 294 -13.69 -2.12 5.79
C ALA A 294 -13.29 -0.73 6.29
N ARG A 295 -11.98 -0.43 6.39
CA ARG A 295 -11.45 0.88 6.81
C ARG A 295 -11.62 1.98 5.76
N TYR A 296 -11.84 1.59 4.49
CA TYR A 296 -11.97 2.51 3.37
C TYR A 296 -13.42 2.73 2.92
N ARG A 297 -14.40 2.03 3.53
CA ARG A 297 -15.81 2.21 3.17
C ARG A 297 -16.25 3.65 3.45
N PRO A 298 -16.64 4.43 2.42
CA PRO A 298 -17.04 5.80 2.63
C PRO A 298 -18.41 5.85 3.32
N THR A 299 -18.59 6.80 4.24
CA THR A 299 -19.91 7.05 4.85
C THR A 299 -20.94 7.52 3.81
N TYR A 300 -20.47 8.22 2.77
CA TYR A 300 -21.28 8.71 1.65
C TYR A 300 -20.60 8.35 0.33
N PRO A 301 -20.86 7.14 -0.22
CA PRO A 301 -20.36 6.77 -1.54
C PRO A 301 -20.94 7.70 -2.61
N LEU A 302 -20.27 7.78 -3.76
CA LEU A 302 -20.87 8.45 -4.91
C LEU A 302 -22.13 7.67 -5.34
N PRO A 303 -23.10 8.33 -6.00
CA PRO A 303 -24.23 7.63 -6.58
C PRO A 303 -23.72 6.51 -7.49
N ALA A 304 -24.06 5.27 -7.16
CA ALA A 304 -23.57 4.10 -7.89
C ALA A 304 -23.91 4.27 -9.38
N PRO A 305 -22.95 4.02 -10.30
CA PRO A 305 -23.24 4.00 -11.72
C PRO A 305 -24.34 2.97 -11.99
N SER A 306 -25.51 3.42 -12.46
CA SER A 306 -26.66 2.53 -12.58
C SER A 306 -26.42 1.48 -13.69
N PRO A 307 -26.92 0.24 -13.56
CA PRO A 307 -26.94 -0.73 -14.67
C PRO A 307 -27.65 -0.17 -15.92
N ALA A 308 -28.61 0.74 -15.73
CA ALA A 308 -29.27 1.48 -16.80
C ALA A 308 -28.29 2.39 -17.57
N ARG A 309 -27.27 2.97 -16.92
CA ARG A 309 -26.21 3.75 -17.58
C ARG A 309 -25.33 2.87 -18.47
N ALA A 310 -24.88 1.71 -17.98
CA ALA A 310 -24.13 0.74 -18.79
C ALA A 310 -24.93 0.27 -20.02
N LYS A 311 -26.22 -0.04 -19.82
CA LYS A 311 -27.15 -0.43 -20.89
C LYS A 311 -27.45 0.72 -21.87
N ALA A 312 -27.64 1.94 -21.38
CA ALA A 312 -27.86 3.13 -22.22
C ALA A 312 -26.64 3.46 -23.07
N MET A 313 -25.43 3.28 -22.52
CA MET A 313 -24.17 3.49 -23.23
C MET A 313 -23.92 2.43 -24.29
N ALA A 314 -24.26 1.16 -24.04
CA ALA A 314 -24.26 0.13 -25.06
C ALA A 314 -25.28 0.43 -26.19
N LYS A 315 -26.43 1.02 -25.86
CA LYS A 315 -27.48 1.41 -26.82
C LYS A 315 -27.11 2.65 -27.66
N ALA A 316 -26.23 3.52 -27.15
CA ALA A 316 -25.82 4.77 -27.81
C ALA A 316 -24.85 4.59 -29.00
N GLY A 317 -24.42 3.35 -29.32
CA GLY A 317 -23.48 3.07 -30.40
C GLY A 317 -22.02 3.10 -29.95
N ARG A 318 -21.14 2.47 -30.74
CA ARG A 318 -19.73 2.12 -30.42
C ARG A 318 -18.85 3.34 -30.14
N ARG A 319 -18.88 3.88 -28.92
CA ARG A 319 -17.74 4.64 -28.41
C ARG A 319 -16.69 3.68 -27.83
N PRO A 320 -15.39 4.03 -27.89
CA PRO A 320 -14.36 3.28 -27.18
C PRO A 320 -14.69 3.16 -25.68
N LEU A 321 -14.34 2.01 -25.11
CA LEU A 321 -14.44 1.76 -23.66
C LEU A 321 -13.37 2.60 -22.95
N VAL A 322 -13.76 3.39 -21.95
CA VAL A 322 -12.83 4.25 -21.22
C VAL A 322 -12.22 3.47 -20.05
N ILE A 323 -10.95 3.12 -20.17
CA ILE A 323 -10.18 2.42 -19.14
C ILE A 323 -9.36 3.45 -18.36
N GLY A 324 -9.63 3.56 -17.06
CA GLY A 324 -8.90 4.45 -16.16
C GLY A 324 -7.86 3.68 -15.35
N TYR A 325 -6.58 3.85 -15.66
CA TYR A 325 -5.47 3.28 -14.88
C TYR A 325 -5.10 4.22 -13.73
N LEU A 326 -5.24 3.74 -12.50
CA LEU A 326 -5.05 4.53 -11.28
C LEU A 326 -3.80 4.07 -10.53
N SER A 327 -2.82 4.97 -10.35
CA SER A 327 -1.56 4.61 -9.67
C SER A 327 -0.81 5.78 -9.05
N ALA A 328 -0.10 5.52 -7.96
CA ALA A 328 0.99 6.41 -7.50
C ALA A 328 2.29 6.19 -8.28
N ASP A 329 2.39 5.15 -9.10
CA ASP A 329 3.67 4.69 -9.65
C ASP A 329 3.91 5.15 -11.10
N PHE A 330 3.22 6.22 -11.55
CA PHE A 330 3.47 6.84 -12.86
C PHE A 330 4.71 7.74 -12.83
N HIS A 331 5.84 7.11 -12.51
CA HIS A 331 7.20 7.63 -12.51
C HIS A 331 8.17 6.46 -12.69
N ASP A 332 9.47 6.65 -12.47
CA ASP A 332 10.45 5.57 -12.55
C ASP A 332 10.21 4.54 -11.42
N HIS A 333 9.46 3.49 -11.73
CA HIS A 333 8.99 2.47 -10.80
C HIS A 333 8.67 1.16 -11.54
N ALA A 334 8.72 0.04 -10.82
CA ALA A 334 8.46 -1.30 -11.35
C ALA A 334 7.14 -1.42 -12.14
N THR A 335 6.05 -0.86 -11.62
CA THR A 335 4.73 -0.85 -12.31
C THR A 335 4.82 -0.17 -13.66
N ALA A 336 5.48 0.99 -13.75
CA ALA A 336 5.66 1.72 -14.99
C ALA A 336 6.55 0.97 -15.99
N TRP A 337 7.63 0.33 -15.52
CA TRP A 337 8.51 -0.49 -16.36
C TRP A 337 7.81 -1.67 -17.00
N LEU A 338 6.77 -2.22 -16.37
CA LEU A 338 5.99 -3.32 -16.93
C LEU A 338 4.89 -2.81 -17.87
N LEU A 339 4.27 -1.67 -17.55
CA LEU A 339 3.01 -1.23 -18.17
C LEU A 339 3.17 -0.19 -19.28
N ALA A 340 4.30 0.51 -19.39
CA ALA A 340 4.43 1.66 -20.31
C ALA A 340 4.01 1.34 -21.74
N GLU A 341 4.48 0.23 -22.31
CA GLU A 341 4.10 -0.17 -23.66
C GLU A 341 2.66 -0.69 -23.76
N VAL A 342 2.09 -1.28 -22.71
CA VAL A 342 0.67 -1.68 -22.71
C VAL A 342 -0.21 -0.45 -22.93
N LEU A 343 0.05 0.63 -22.20
CA LEU A 343 -0.67 1.89 -22.36
C LEU A 343 -0.54 2.42 -23.80
N GLU A 344 0.67 2.42 -24.36
CA GLU A 344 0.96 2.88 -25.73
C GLU A 344 0.29 2.04 -26.82
N THR A 345 0.01 0.75 -26.55
CA THR A 345 -0.32 -0.23 -27.59
C THR A 345 -1.82 -0.52 -27.70
N HIS A 346 -2.64 -0.08 -26.73
CA HIS A 346 -4.10 -0.23 -26.81
C HIS A 346 -4.68 0.27 -28.14
N ASP A 347 -5.61 -0.50 -28.70
CA ASP A 347 -6.37 -0.11 -29.89
C ASP A 347 -7.34 1.01 -29.53
N ARG A 348 -6.97 2.24 -29.91
CA ARG A 348 -7.74 3.46 -29.60
C ARG A 348 -9.10 3.53 -30.28
N ALA A 349 -9.35 2.70 -31.29
CA ALA A 349 -10.69 2.56 -31.86
C ALA A 349 -11.64 1.77 -30.94
N ARG A 350 -11.11 0.98 -30.01
CA ARG A 350 -11.87 0.13 -29.07
C ARG A 350 -11.77 0.60 -27.63
N VAL A 351 -10.61 1.14 -27.23
CA VAL A 351 -10.30 1.53 -25.85
C VAL A 351 -9.75 2.95 -25.81
N ALA A 352 -10.38 3.84 -25.05
CA ALA A 352 -9.79 5.10 -24.64
C ALA A 352 -9.06 4.92 -23.31
N VAL A 353 -7.79 5.31 -23.24
CA VAL A 353 -6.90 5.09 -22.10
C VAL A 353 -6.72 6.38 -21.32
N HIS A 354 -7.14 6.39 -20.06
CA HIS A 354 -6.89 7.48 -19.13
C HIS A 354 -5.92 7.04 -18.03
N GLY A 355 -4.86 7.83 -17.80
CA GLY A 355 -3.93 7.64 -16.69
C GLY A 355 -4.22 8.63 -15.55
N TYR A 356 -4.49 8.13 -14.36
CA TYR A 356 -4.72 8.89 -13.13
C TYR A 356 -3.55 8.72 -12.16
N SER A 357 -2.73 9.75 -12.01
CA SER A 357 -1.56 9.76 -11.13
C SER A 357 -1.83 10.47 -9.82
N TYR A 358 -1.43 9.90 -8.68
CA TYR A 358 -1.36 10.61 -7.39
C TYR A 358 0.00 10.44 -6.71
N GLY A 359 0.99 9.99 -7.48
CA GLY A 359 2.36 9.84 -7.02
C GLY A 359 3.17 11.12 -7.07
N PRO A 360 4.49 11.02 -6.81
CA PRO A 360 5.40 12.14 -6.98
C PRO A 360 5.24 12.81 -8.35
N ALA A 361 5.03 14.13 -8.33
CA ALA A 361 4.93 14.95 -9.54
C ALA A 361 6.29 15.21 -10.21
N ALA A 362 7.39 14.78 -9.58
CA ALA A 362 8.74 14.95 -10.11
C ALA A 362 8.80 14.41 -11.54
N GLY A 363 9.19 15.28 -12.47
CA GLY A 363 9.32 14.95 -13.89
C GLY A 363 10.31 13.81 -14.12
N GLY A 364 10.37 13.32 -15.35
CA GLY A 364 11.29 12.25 -15.74
C GLY A 364 10.86 11.59 -17.04
N ALA A 365 11.80 10.94 -17.71
CA ALA A 365 11.55 10.33 -19.01
C ALA A 365 10.39 9.31 -18.96
N MET A 366 10.32 8.50 -17.90
CA MET A 366 9.24 7.52 -17.74
C MET A 366 7.86 8.18 -17.55
N ARG A 367 7.74 9.19 -16.68
CA ARG A 367 6.46 9.91 -16.48
C ARG A 367 6.01 10.59 -17.78
N ALA A 368 6.93 11.24 -18.50
CA ALA A 368 6.64 11.87 -19.78
C ALA A 368 6.17 10.84 -20.83
N ARG A 369 6.82 9.67 -20.88
CA ARG A 369 6.43 8.56 -21.75
C ARG A 369 5.02 8.04 -21.42
N LEU A 370 4.73 7.79 -20.14
CA LEU A 370 3.41 7.34 -19.71
C LEU A 370 2.32 8.36 -20.05
N ALA A 371 2.58 9.65 -19.83
CA ALA A 371 1.64 10.72 -20.14
C ALA A 371 1.37 10.84 -21.65
N ALA A 372 2.41 10.69 -22.48
CA ALA A 372 2.27 10.68 -23.95
C ALA A 372 1.61 9.38 -24.47
N GLY A 373 1.72 8.29 -23.71
CA GLY A 373 1.18 6.98 -24.04
C GLY A 373 -0.30 6.79 -23.71
N VAL A 374 -1.01 7.81 -23.23
CA VAL A 374 -2.45 7.72 -22.88
C VAL A 374 -3.24 8.84 -23.56
N ASP A 375 -4.55 8.67 -23.76
CA ASP A 375 -5.40 9.72 -24.35
C ASP A 375 -5.60 10.91 -23.40
N ARG A 376 -5.57 10.62 -22.09
CA ARG A 376 -5.67 11.63 -21.05
C ARG A 376 -4.82 11.27 -19.85
N PHE A 377 -3.92 12.16 -19.45
CA PHE A 377 -3.17 12.03 -18.21
C PHE A 377 -3.65 13.06 -17.20
N VAL A 378 -4.08 12.60 -16.02
CA VAL A 378 -4.66 13.43 -14.97
C VAL A 378 -3.83 13.31 -13.71
N ASP A 379 -3.30 14.43 -13.25
CA ASP A 379 -2.70 14.53 -11.93
C ASP A 379 -3.79 14.75 -10.88
N LEU A 380 -3.82 13.87 -9.87
CA LEU A 380 -4.71 13.88 -8.73
C LEU A 380 -3.99 14.35 -7.46
N ALA A 381 -2.72 14.77 -7.56
CA ALA A 381 -2.00 15.36 -6.45
C ALA A 381 -2.80 16.53 -5.85
N GLY A 382 -2.92 16.54 -4.52
CA GLY A 382 -3.68 17.55 -3.79
C GLY A 382 -5.20 17.34 -3.74
N LEU A 383 -5.75 16.37 -4.47
CA LEU A 383 -7.16 15.96 -4.33
C LEU A 383 -7.31 14.86 -3.27
N ASP A 384 -8.34 14.95 -2.43
CA ASP A 384 -8.74 13.84 -1.56
C ASP A 384 -9.39 12.68 -2.34
N ASP A 385 -9.68 11.57 -1.66
CA ASP A 385 -10.15 10.35 -2.32
C ASP A 385 -11.51 10.55 -3.01
N ARG A 386 -12.38 11.36 -2.40
CA ARG A 386 -13.70 11.67 -2.95
C ARG A 386 -13.60 12.58 -4.17
N ALA A 387 -12.85 13.66 -4.10
CA ALA A 387 -12.68 14.61 -5.21
C ALA A 387 -11.97 13.94 -6.40
N ALA A 388 -11.00 13.05 -6.13
CA ALA A 388 -10.42 12.19 -7.13
C ALA A 388 -11.49 11.28 -7.77
N ALA A 389 -12.30 10.57 -6.98
CA ALA A 389 -13.38 9.74 -7.49
C ALA A 389 -14.42 10.55 -8.31
N GLU A 390 -14.81 11.74 -7.87
CA GLU A 390 -15.70 12.65 -8.62
C GLU A 390 -15.08 13.11 -9.94
N ARG A 391 -13.75 13.30 -9.98
CA ARG A 391 -13.02 13.57 -11.22
C ARG A 391 -13.09 12.39 -12.18
N LEU A 392 -12.80 11.17 -11.72
CA LEU A 392 -12.89 9.94 -12.53
C LEU A 392 -14.31 9.73 -13.07
N ALA A 393 -15.34 9.93 -12.24
CA ALA A 393 -16.74 9.78 -12.62
C ALA A 393 -17.18 10.81 -13.67
N ARG A 394 -16.73 12.07 -13.56
CA ARG A 394 -16.96 13.13 -14.56
C ARG A 394 -16.26 12.85 -15.88
N ASP A 395 -15.08 12.25 -15.81
CA ASP A 395 -14.31 11.84 -17.00
C ASP A 395 -14.93 10.62 -17.72
N GLY A 396 -15.96 9.99 -17.13
CA GLY A 396 -16.73 8.93 -17.77
C GLY A 396 -16.00 7.58 -17.84
N VAL A 397 -15.16 7.27 -16.84
CA VAL A 397 -14.45 5.98 -16.75
C VAL A 397 -15.45 4.82 -16.67
N ASP A 398 -15.26 3.83 -17.54
CA ASP A 398 -16.12 2.64 -17.64
C ASP A 398 -15.56 1.48 -16.79
N ILE A 399 -14.24 1.29 -16.86
CA ILE A 399 -13.51 0.33 -16.03
C ILE A 399 -12.35 1.06 -15.35
N LEU A 400 -12.37 1.09 -14.02
CA LEU A 400 -11.26 1.54 -13.20
C LEU A 400 -10.30 0.38 -12.97
N VAL A 401 -9.02 0.57 -13.26
CA VAL A 401 -7.95 -0.40 -13.00
C VAL A 401 -7.07 0.14 -11.88
N ASP A 402 -7.17 -0.47 -10.70
CA ASP A 402 -6.30 -0.18 -9.56
C ASP A 402 -4.96 -0.92 -9.73
N LEU A 403 -3.89 -0.13 -9.90
CA LEU A 403 -2.52 -0.63 -10.06
C LEU A 403 -1.73 -0.59 -8.75
N LYS A 404 -2.38 -0.44 -7.60
CA LYS A 404 -1.70 -0.29 -6.30
C LYS A 404 -2.14 -1.31 -5.25
N GLY A 405 -3.44 -1.53 -5.08
CA GLY A 405 -4.00 -2.36 -4.02
C GLY A 405 -3.52 -1.94 -2.62
N TYR A 406 -2.96 -2.85 -1.81
CA TYR A 406 -2.45 -2.54 -0.46
C TYR A 406 -0.94 -2.36 -0.38
N THR A 407 -0.36 -1.65 -1.35
CA THR A 407 1.07 -1.29 -1.36
C THR A 407 1.32 0.11 -0.78
N ARG A 408 2.59 0.53 -0.73
CA ARG A 408 2.97 1.86 -0.23
C ARG A 408 2.26 2.97 -1.03
N ASP A 409 1.80 3.98 -0.30
CA ASP A 409 1.09 5.17 -0.82
C ASP A 409 -0.23 4.87 -1.53
N ALA A 410 -0.78 3.65 -1.41
CA ALA A 410 -2.05 3.31 -2.03
C ALA A 410 -3.22 4.16 -1.50
N ARG A 411 -4.20 4.39 -2.38
CA ARG A 411 -5.43 5.15 -2.10
C ARG A 411 -6.69 4.35 -2.50
N PRO A 412 -6.95 3.19 -1.87
CA PRO A 412 -8.11 2.36 -2.22
C PRO A 412 -9.45 3.05 -1.92
N GLY A 413 -9.48 4.10 -1.09
CA GLY A 413 -10.66 4.93 -0.86
C GLY A 413 -11.21 5.58 -2.15
N ILE A 414 -10.37 5.86 -3.15
CA ILE A 414 -10.84 6.35 -4.46
C ILE A 414 -11.75 5.30 -5.12
N ALA A 415 -11.35 4.04 -5.13
CA ALA A 415 -12.16 2.95 -5.69
C ALA A 415 -13.38 2.65 -4.81
N ALA A 416 -13.27 2.81 -3.48
CA ALA A 416 -14.37 2.62 -2.53
C ALA A 416 -15.54 3.60 -2.74
N HIS A 417 -15.28 4.77 -3.33
CA HIS A 417 -16.31 5.70 -3.80
C HIS A 417 -17.04 5.26 -5.08
N ARG A 418 -16.62 4.13 -5.70
CA ARG A 418 -17.17 3.54 -6.93
C ARG A 418 -17.36 4.55 -8.09
N PRO A 419 -16.29 5.22 -8.55
CA PRO A 419 -16.38 6.23 -9.61
C PRO A 419 -16.67 5.66 -11.01
N ALA A 420 -16.50 4.35 -11.19
CA ALA A 420 -16.74 3.62 -12.44
C ALA A 420 -17.67 2.42 -12.19
N PRO A 421 -18.44 1.97 -13.21
CA PRO A 421 -19.29 0.78 -13.11
C PRO A 421 -18.53 -0.48 -12.68
N LEU A 422 -17.31 -0.65 -13.19
CA LEU A 422 -16.43 -1.77 -12.89
C LEU A 422 -15.10 -1.28 -12.30
N ALA A 423 -14.59 -2.00 -11.33
CA ALA A 423 -13.25 -1.81 -10.77
C ALA A 423 -12.46 -3.12 -10.78
N VAL A 424 -11.17 -3.03 -11.10
CA VAL A 424 -10.29 -4.18 -11.33
C VAL A 424 -9.00 -4.01 -10.55
N ASN A 425 -8.64 -4.99 -9.73
CA ASN A 425 -7.30 -5.11 -9.14
C ASN A 425 -6.37 -5.77 -10.17
N TYR A 426 -5.27 -5.11 -10.50
CA TYR A 426 -4.33 -5.61 -11.48
C TYR A 426 -2.89 -5.18 -11.20
N LEU A 427 -1.98 -6.13 -11.37
CA LEU A 427 -0.52 -5.95 -11.45
C LEU A 427 0.18 -5.53 -10.16
N GLY A 428 -0.20 -4.40 -9.55
CA GLY A 428 0.53 -3.79 -8.45
C GLY A 428 0.46 -4.55 -7.13
N TYR A 429 -0.69 -5.16 -6.82
CA TYR A 429 -0.90 -5.92 -5.59
C TYR A 429 -1.20 -7.40 -5.89
N PRO A 430 -0.32 -8.33 -5.50
CA PRO A 430 -0.42 -9.74 -5.86
C PRO A 430 -1.26 -10.52 -4.84
N GLY A 431 -2.54 -10.16 -4.69
CA GLY A 431 -3.47 -10.81 -3.77
C GLY A 431 -4.86 -10.20 -3.82
N THR A 432 -5.79 -10.78 -3.05
CA THR A 432 -7.16 -10.26 -2.90
C THR A 432 -7.19 -8.91 -2.18
N MET A 433 -7.99 -7.98 -2.70
CA MET A 433 -8.33 -6.72 -2.04
C MET A 433 -9.34 -6.90 -0.92
N GLY A 434 -10.06 -8.03 -0.88
CA GLY A 434 -11.08 -8.29 0.12
C GLY A 434 -12.19 -7.25 0.16
N ALA A 435 -12.39 -6.55 -0.95
CA ALA A 435 -13.18 -5.34 -1.03
C ALA A 435 -14.41 -5.57 -1.92
N ASP A 436 -15.58 -5.21 -1.42
CA ASP A 436 -16.84 -5.22 -2.17
C ASP A 436 -16.91 -4.12 -3.25
N PHE A 437 -15.92 -3.23 -3.29
CA PHE A 437 -15.77 -2.16 -4.27
C PHE A 437 -14.74 -2.46 -5.37
N ILE A 438 -14.16 -3.67 -5.39
CA ILE A 438 -13.33 -4.18 -6.50
C ILE A 438 -14.00 -5.43 -7.06
N ASP A 439 -14.35 -5.41 -8.33
CA ASP A 439 -15.19 -6.43 -8.95
C ASP A 439 -14.38 -7.62 -9.50
N TYR A 440 -13.19 -7.34 -10.05
CA TYR A 440 -12.37 -8.35 -10.74
C TYR A 440 -10.89 -8.30 -10.33
N LEU A 441 -10.22 -9.45 -10.40
CA LEU A 441 -8.76 -9.61 -10.29
C LEU A 441 -8.23 -10.17 -11.60
N ILE A 442 -7.28 -9.47 -12.22
CA ILE A 442 -6.55 -9.99 -13.39
C ILE A 442 -5.42 -10.91 -12.92
N ALA A 443 -5.47 -12.16 -13.41
CA ALA A 443 -4.60 -13.27 -13.03
C ALA A 443 -4.24 -14.12 -14.26
N ASP A 444 -3.65 -15.28 -14.03
CA ASP A 444 -3.40 -16.35 -15.00
C ASP A 444 -3.55 -17.72 -14.30
N ALA A 445 -3.44 -18.80 -15.07
CA ALA A 445 -3.61 -20.18 -14.57
C ALA A 445 -2.52 -20.65 -13.60
N TRP A 446 -1.40 -19.94 -13.47
CA TRP A 446 -0.36 -20.22 -12.49
C TRP A 446 -0.61 -19.46 -11.19
N VAL A 447 -0.83 -18.14 -11.25
CA VAL A 447 -0.96 -17.32 -10.03
C VAL A 447 -2.28 -17.58 -9.30
N VAL A 448 -3.35 -17.85 -10.04
CA VAL A 448 -4.63 -18.33 -9.51
C VAL A 448 -5.10 -19.52 -10.37
N PRO A 449 -4.67 -20.75 -10.05
CA PRO A 449 -5.10 -21.95 -10.78
C PRO A 449 -6.63 -22.13 -10.80
N PRO A 450 -7.20 -22.80 -11.82
CA PRO A 450 -8.59 -23.23 -11.78
C PRO A 450 -8.88 -24.04 -10.52
N GLY A 451 -9.93 -23.67 -9.77
CA GLY A 451 -10.29 -24.26 -8.48
C GLY A 451 -9.85 -23.43 -7.26
N ASP A 452 -8.88 -22.53 -7.40
CA ASP A 452 -8.39 -21.66 -6.31
C ASP A 452 -9.17 -20.34 -6.20
N GLU A 453 -10.19 -20.09 -7.01
CA GLU A 453 -10.94 -18.82 -7.04
C GLU A 453 -11.56 -18.46 -5.69
N GLY A 454 -11.98 -19.46 -4.89
CA GLY A 454 -12.62 -19.25 -3.59
C GLY A 454 -11.75 -18.57 -2.54
N ALA A 455 -10.45 -18.40 -2.81
CA ALA A 455 -9.52 -17.64 -1.97
C ALA A 455 -9.55 -16.12 -2.23
N TYR A 456 -10.26 -15.67 -3.26
CA TYR A 456 -10.33 -14.28 -3.69
C TYR A 456 -11.77 -13.78 -3.59
N ASP A 457 -11.93 -12.51 -3.19
CA ASP A 457 -13.26 -11.91 -3.11
C ASP A 457 -13.67 -11.32 -4.47
N GLU A 458 -12.69 -10.94 -5.27
CA GLU A 458 -12.89 -10.53 -6.66
C GLU A 458 -13.18 -11.73 -7.57
N ALA A 459 -13.96 -11.50 -8.62
CA ALA A 459 -14.07 -12.47 -9.70
C ALA A 459 -12.73 -12.58 -10.47
N VAL A 460 -12.25 -13.80 -10.69
CA VAL A 460 -10.94 -14.04 -11.31
C VAL A 460 -11.04 -13.96 -12.83
N VAL A 461 -10.20 -13.15 -13.45
CA VAL A 461 -10.03 -13.08 -14.90
C VAL A 461 -8.65 -13.62 -15.26
N ARG A 462 -8.59 -14.76 -15.95
CA ARG A 462 -7.32 -15.38 -16.35
C ARG A 462 -6.93 -14.98 -17.75
N LEU A 463 -5.77 -14.34 -17.87
CA LEU A 463 -5.11 -14.11 -19.15
C LEU A 463 -4.33 -15.36 -19.58
N PRO A 464 -4.16 -15.59 -20.90
CA PRO A 464 -3.28 -16.63 -21.41
C PRO A 464 -1.83 -16.37 -21.03
N HIS A 465 -1.08 -17.44 -20.79
CA HIS A 465 0.37 -17.46 -20.54
C HIS A 465 0.81 -16.79 -19.24
N SER A 466 0.56 -15.49 -19.05
CA SER A 466 0.91 -14.76 -17.83
C SER A 466 -0.01 -13.55 -17.59
N TYR A 467 -0.25 -13.24 -16.32
CA TYR A 467 -0.94 -12.03 -15.89
C TYR A 467 -0.04 -10.80 -15.98
N GLN A 468 1.29 -10.96 -15.99
CA GLN A 468 2.23 -9.84 -15.95
C GLN A 468 2.59 -9.39 -17.38
N PRO A 469 2.45 -8.10 -17.73
CA PRO A 469 2.96 -7.56 -18.98
C PRO A 469 4.45 -7.24 -18.87
N ASN A 470 5.11 -7.09 -20.01
CA ASN A 470 6.47 -6.53 -20.07
C ASN A 470 6.57 -5.50 -21.18
N ASP A 471 7.33 -4.44 -20.93
CA ASP A 471 7.73 -3.47 -21.95
C ASP A 471 8.99 -3.97 -22.67
N ARG A 472 8.86 -4.32 -23.95
CA ARG A 472 9.98 -4.77 -24.80
C ARG A 472 10.83 -3.62 -25.31
N ARG A 473 10.41 -2.37 -25.09
CA ARG A 473 11.19 -1.17 -25.47
C ARG A 473 12.18 -0.77 -24.39
N ARG A 474 12.21 -1.45 -23.24
CA ARG A 474 13.22 -1.25 -22.19
C ARG A 474 14.60 -1.62 -22.71
N ARG A 475 15.53 -0.68 -22.64
CA ARG A 475 16.91 -0.85 -23.08
C ARG A 475 17.83 -0.99 -21.89
N ALA A 476 18.68 -2.01 -21.93
CA ALA A 476 19.88 -2.04 -21.11
C ALA A 476 20.83 -0.92 -21.55
N ALA A 477 21.69 -0.46 -20.64
CA ALA A 477 22.77 0.46 -20.99
C ALA A 477 23.68 -0.16 -22.08
N ASP A 478 24.17 0.69 -23.00
CA ASP A 478 24.95 0.26 -24.17
C ASP A 478 26.22 -0.52 -23.79
N THR A 479 26.81 -0.21 -22.63
CA THR A 479 27.97 -0.91 -22.08
C THR A 479 27.59 -1.74 -20.87
N ALA A 480 27.69 -3.06 -20.99
CA ALA A 480 27.54 -3.96 -19.85
C ALA A 480 28.82 -3.99 -18.99
N PRO A 481 28.74 -3.79 -17.67
CA PRO A 481 29.90 -3.90 -16.80
C PRO A 481 30.41 -5.35 -16.76
N THR A 482 31.73 -5.50 -16.72
CA THR A 482 32.39 -6.81 -16.55
C THR A 482 32.17 -7.35 -15.13
N ARG A 483 32.29 -8.67 -14.96
CA ARG A 483 32.29 -9.30 -13.63
C ARG A 483 33.31 -8.67 -12.67
N ALA A 484 34.51 -8.33 -13.15
CA ALA A 484 35.54 -7.70 -12.34
C ALA A 484 35.10 -6.33 -11.80
N GLN A 485 34.48 -5.48 -12.64
CA GLN A 485 33.94 -4.18 -12.24
C GLN A 485 32.81 -4.31 -11.21
N LEU A 486 32.13 -5.46 -11.18
CA LEU A 486 31.04 -5.77 -10.24
C LEU A 486 31.51 -6.50 -8.98
N GLY A 487 32.82 -6.74 -8.83
CA GLY A 487 33.37 -7.53 -7.71
C GLY A 487 32.99 -9.01 -7.77
N LEU A 488 32.66 -9.53 -8.96
CA LEU A 488 32.29 -10.92 -9.21
C LEU A 488 33.48 -11.73 -9.75
N PRO A 489 33.57 -13.02 -9.40
CA PRO A 489 34.60 -13.92 -9.92
C PRO A 489 34.39 -14.20 -11.42
N HIS A 490 35.46 -14.17 -12.21
CA HIS A 490 35.40 -14.37 -13.66
C HIS A 490 34.88 -15.77 -14.05
N ALA A 491 35.50 -16.83 -13.52
CA ALA A 491 35.25 -18.21 -13.97
C ALA A 491 34.21 -19.00 -13.14
N ALA A 492 33.79 -18.47 -11.98
CA ALA A 492 32.89 -19.18 -11.09
C ALA A 492 31.41 -18.97 -11.44
N PRO A 493 30.52 -19.90 -11.02
CA PRO A 493 29.08 -19.68 -11.08
C PRO A 493 28.64 -18.48 -10.24
N VAL A 494 27.86 -17.59 -10.84
CA VAL A 494 27.22 -16.45 -10.18
C VAL A 494 25.73 -16.75 -10.06
N PHE A 495 25.32 -17.25 -8.89
CA PHE A 495 23.92 -17.26 -8.52
C PHE A 495 23.47 -15.85 -8.15
N CYS A 496 22.24 -15.47 -8.48
CA CYS A 496 21.75 -14.11 -8.30
C CYS A 496 20.38 -14.08 -7.65
N CYS A 497 20.12 -13.13 -6.77
CA CYS A 497 18.76 -12.79 -6.31
C CYS A 497 18.69 -11.28 -6.03
N PHE A 498 18.08 -10.53 -6.95
CA PHE A 498 17.91 -9.07 -6.81
C PHE A 498 16.56 -8.67 -6.22
N ASN A 499 15.88 -9.60 -5.56
CA ASN A 499 14.73 -9.30 -4.74
C ASN A 499 15.12 -8.40 -3.56
N ASN A 500 14.18 -7.58 -3.09
CA ASN A 500 14.35 -6.84 -1.84
C ASN A 500 14.64 -7.80 -0.68
N PRO A 501 15.50 -7.42 0.30
CA PRO A 501 15.85 -8.28 1.44
C PRO A 501 14.66 -8.84 2.22
N PHE A 502 13.56 -8.08 2.32
CA PHE A 502 12.35 -8.53 3.00
C PHE A 502 11.66 -9.75 2.36
N LYS A 503 12.03 -10.14 1.13
CA LYS A 503 11.57 -11.38 0.49
C LYS A 503 12.44 -12.59 0.85
N ILE A 504 13.62 -12.38 1.43
CA ILE A 504 14.55 -13.44 1.80
C ILE A 504 14.17 -13.96 3.19
N ARG A 505 13.63 -15.18 3.22
CA ARG A 505 13.21 -15.87 4.44
C ARG A 505 14.33 -16.77 4.98
N PRO A 506 14.39 -17.03 6.30
CA PRO A 506 15.36 -17.95 6.88
C PRO A 506 15.39 -19.33 6.21
N PRO A 507 14.24 -20.00 5.92
CA PRO A 507 14.25 -21.30 5.25
C PRO A 507 14.86 -21.27 3.85
N VAL A 508 14.50 -20.27 3.02
CA VAL A 508 15.05 -20.13 1.66
C VAL A 508 16.54 -19.81 1.69
N PHE A 509 16.97 -18.92 2.60
CA PHE A 509 18.39 -18.62 2.76
C PHE A 509 19.19 -19.85 3.19
N ALA A 510 18.64 -20.70 4.06
CA ALA A 510 19.28 -21.96 4.44
C ALA A 510 19.48 -22.90 3.23
N LEU A 511 18.52 -22.94 2.29
CA LEU A 511 18.68 -23.68 1.02
C LEU A 511 19.81 -23.09 0.17
N TRP A 512 19.90 -21.76 0.07
CA TRP A 512 21.02 -21.13 -0.63
C TRP A 512 22.37 -21.45 0.00
N MET A 513 22.45 -21.52 1.34
CA MET A 513 23.68 -21.95 2.02
C MET A 513 24.01 -23.42 1.71
N ARG A 514 23.02 -24.31 1.63
CA ARG A 514 23.21 -25.70 1.17
C ARG A 514 23.76 -25.74 -0.26
N ILE A 515 23.18 -24.95 -1.17
CA ILE A 515 23.62 -24.84 -2.58
C ILE A 515 25.07 -24.35 -2.64
N LEU A 516 25.42 -23.29 -1.89
CA LEU A 516 26.78 -22.75 -1.88
C LEU A 516 27.79 -23.76 -1.32
N ARG A 517 27.47 -24.50 -0.26
CA ARG A 517 28.35 -25.58 0.24
C ARG A 517 28.55 -26.69 -0.80
N ALA A 518 27.50 -27.05 -1.54
CA ALA A 518 27.58 -28.07 -2.57
C ALA A 518 28.29 -27.60 -3.85
N VAL A 519 28.39 -26.29 -4.10
CA VAL A 519 29.12 -25.70 -5.23
C VAL A 519 30.19 -24.74 -4.69
N PRO A 520 31.34 -25.22 -4.20
CA PRO A 520 32.29 -24.41 -3.42
C PRO A 520 32.83 -23.17 -4.14
N SER A 521 32.93 -23.22 -5.47
CA SER A 521 33.41 -22.10 -6.29
C SER A 521 32.38 -20.99 -6.48
N ALA A 522 31.08 -21.27 -6.33
CA ALA A 522 30.01 -20.33 -6.68
C ALA A 522 29.96 -19.12 -5.73
N VAL A 523 29.40 -18.02 -6.19
CA VAL A 523 29.01 -16.89 -5.33
C VAL A 523 27.51 -16.66 -5.43
N LEU A 524 26.94 -16.02 -4.40
CA LEU A 524 25.57 -15.54 -4.39
C LEU A 524 25.59 -14.01 -4.43
N TRP A 525 25.02 -13.46 -5.49
CA TRP A 525 24.95 -12.03 -5.76
C TRP A 525 23.57 -11.49 -5.40
N LEU A 526 23.51 -10.61 -4.40
CA LEU A 526 22.26 -10.14 -3.80
C LEU A 526 22.08 -8.63 -3.98
N TYR A 527 20.83 -8.18 -4.02
CA TYR A 527 20.52 -6.76 -3.91
C TYR A 527 20.39 -6.36 -2.44
N ALA A 528 21.26 -5.47 -1.98
CA ALA A 528 21.15 -4.86 -0.66
C ALA A 528 21.72 -3.43 -0.74
N PRO A 529 20.88 -2.44 -1.06
CA PRO A 529 21.34 -1.08 -1.29
C PRO A 529 21.84 -0.40 0.00
N GLN A 530 21.40 -0.91 1.16
CA GLN A 530 21.84 -0.47 2.49
C GLN A 530 22.75 -1.52 3.14
N GLY A 531 23.79 -1.05 3.84
CA GLY A 531 24.86 -1.91 4.35
C GLY A 531 24.44 -2.89 5.46
N GLU A 532 23.43 -2.56 6.25
CA GLU A 532 23.10 -3.37 7.43
C GLU A 532 22.45 -4.73 7.11
N ALA A 533 21.52 -4.77 6.16
CA ALA A 533 20.93 -6.05 5.73
C ALA A 533 22.00 -6.98 5.12
N ALA A 534 22.93 -6.41 4.34
CA ALA A 534 24.08 -7.15 3.81
C ALA A 534 24.98 -7.69 4.92
N ALA A 535 25.26 -6.89 5.95
CA ALA A 535 26.03 -7.31 7.11
C ALA A 535 25.34 -8.45 7.88
N ASN A 536 24.02 -8.37 8.05
CA ASN A 536 23.24 -9.41 8.74
C ASN A 536 23.26 -10.73 7.96
N LEU A 537 23.01 -10.68 6.64
CA LEU A 537 23.09 -11.86 5.78
C LEU A 537 24.50 -12.49 5.77
N ARG A 538 25.57 -11.68 5.82
CA ARG A 538 26.95 -12.18 5.96
C ARG A 538 27.17 -12.91 7.29
N ARG A 539 26.64 -12.39 8.40
CA ARG A 539 26.71 -13.07 9.70
C ARG A 539 25.93 -14.39 9.68
N SER A 540 24.73 -14.40 9.09
CA SER A 540 23.94 -15.62 8.92
C SER A 540 24.64 -16.65 8.01
N ALA A 541 25.33 -16.21 6.96
CA ALA A 541 26.13 -17.10 6.11
C ALA A 541 27.30 -17.73 6.88
N ALA A 542 28.04 -16.93 7.66
CA ALA A 542 29.12 -17.44 8.51
C ALA A 542 28.62 -18.49 9.51
N ALA A 543 27.49 -18.21 10.18
CA ALA A 543 26.85 -19.14 11.10
C ALA A 543 26.42 -20.45 10.41
N ALA A 544 26.11 -20.39 9.12
CA ALA A 544 25.78 -21.56 8.29
C ALA A 544 27.01 -22.23 7.65
N GLY A 545 28.23 -21.86 8.03
CA GLY A 545 29.47 -22.46 7.51
C GLY A 545 29.81 -22.05 6.06
N VAL A 546 29.28 -20.92 5.57
CA VAL A 546 29.62 -20.34 4.28
C VAL A 546 30.42 -19.07 4.50
N ALA A 547 31.59 -18.96 3.87
CA ALA A 547 32.45 -17.78 4.00
C ALA A 547 31.69 -16.50 3.59
N PRO A 548 31.65 -15.44 4.43
CA PRO A 548 30.92 -14.20 4.14
C PRO A 548 31.24 -13.55 2.79
N GLY A 549 32.47 -13.70 2.30
CA GLY A 549 32.91 -13.18 1.00
C GLY A 549 32.24 -13.84 -0.20
N ARG A 550 31.54 -14.98 -0.02
CA ARG A 550 30.75 -15.62 -1.08
C ARG A 550 29.39 -14.95 -1.30
N LEU A 551 29.00 -14.03 -0.42
CA LEU A 551 27.85 -13.16 -0.61
C LEU A 551 28.36 -11.79 -1.12
N VAL A 552 28.10 -11.54 -2.39
CA VAL A 552 28.41 -10.28 -3.07
C VAL A 552 27.15 -9.44 -3.12
N PHE A 553 27.24 -8.13 -2.91
CA PHE A 553 26.07 -7.25 -2.84
C PHE A 553 26.14 -6.15 -3.91
N ALA A 554 25.06 -6.02 -4.67
CA ALA A 554 24.90 -5.00 -5.70
C ALA A 554 24.25 -3.73 -5.12
N PRO A 555 24.75 -2.52 -5.47
CA PRO A 555 24.14 -1.26 -5.06
C PRO A 555 22.85 -0.96 -5.85
N SER A 556 22.13 0.10 -5.48
CA SER A 556 21.12 0.70 -6.37
C SER A 556 21.80 1.37 -7.56
N VAL A 557 21.22 1.18 -8.75
CA VAL A 557 21.61 1.81 -10.01
C VAL A 557 20.34 2.13 -10.79
N ASP A 558 20.44 2.96 -11.83
CA ASP A 558 19.31 3.20 -12.74
C ASP A 558 18.90 1.92 -13.48
N GLN A 559 17.69 1.92 -14.05
CA GLN A 559 17.13 0.72 -14.67
C GLN A 559 17.96 0.20 -15.85
N GLY A 560 18.57 1.07 -16.67
CA GLY A 560 19.40 0.66 -17.80
C GLY A 560 20.65 -0.08 -17.34
N ALA A 561 21.34 0.46 -16.32
CA ALA A 561 22.48 -0.18 -15.68
C ALA A 561 22.09 -1.47 -14.93
N HIS A 562 20.90 -1.51 -14.32
CA HIS A 562 20.36 -2.71 -13.66
C HIS A 562 20.19 -3.87 -14.64
N LEU A 563 19.58 -3.60 -15.80
CA LEU A 563 19.41 -4.61 -16.84
C LEU A 563 20.78 -5.06 -17.38
N ALA A 564 21.67 -4.12 -17.71
CA ALA A 564 22.99 -4.42 -18.26
C ALA A 564 23.86 -5.30 -17.32
N ARG A 565 23.84 -5.02 -16.01
CA ARG A 565 24.61 -5.82 -15.04
C ARG A 565 24.02 -7.21 -14.83
N LEU A 566 22.69 -7.37 -14.97
CA LEU A 566 22.01 -8.64 -14.68
C LEU A 566 22.47 -9.74 -15.62
N ALA A 567 22.84 -9.42 -16.86
CA ALA A 567 23.42 -10.35 -17.84
C ALA A 567 24.68 -11.08 -17.35
N GLN A 568 25.38 -10.53 -16.34
CA GLN A 568 26.58 -11.13 -15.74
C GLN A 568 26.25 -12.30 -14.78
N ALA A 569 24.99 -12.44 -14.35
CA ALA A 569 24.54 -13.58 -13.58
C ALA A 569 24.43 -14.84 -14.47
N ASP A 570 24.59 -16.00 -13.84
CA ASP A 570 24.43 -17.28 -14.53
C ASP A 570 23.04 -17.89 -14.30
N LEU A 571 22.52 -17.79 -13.08
CA LEU A 571 21.22 -18.33 -12.69
C LEU A 571 20.61 -17.47 -11.58
N VAL A 572 19.35 -17.08 -11.72
CA VAL A 572 18.59 -16.46 -10.64
C VAL A 572 18.00 -17.52 -9.73
N LEU A 573 18.17 -17.33 -8.43
CA LEU A 573 17.58 -18.12 -7.36
C LEU A 573 16.41 -17.32 -6.77
N ASP A 574 15.19 -17.77 -7.05
CA ASP A 574 13.97 -17.12 -6.58
C ASP A 574 13.70 -17.36 -5.08
N THR A 575 12.72 -16.63 -4.53
CA THR A 575 12.29 -16.70 -3.12
C THR A 575 10.85 -17.19 -3.00
N TRP A 576 10.47 -17.72 -1.84
CA TRP A 576 9.08 -18.00 -1.45
C TRP A 576 8.94 -17.82 0.07
N PRO A 577 7.77 -17.43 0.61
CA PRO A 577 6.43 -17.41 0.00
C PRO A 577 6.12 -16.17 -0.85
N TYR A 578 7.07 -15.22 -0.96
CA TYR A 578 6.95 -14.08 -1.88
C TYR A 578 8.09 -14.14 -2.90
N GLY A 579 7.77 -14.46 -4.16
CA GLY A 579 8.73 -14.61 -5.24
C GLY A 579 9.11 -13.32 -5.97
N ALA A 580 10.02 -13.48 -6.92
CA ALA A 580 10.44 -12.48 -7.88
C ALA A 580 9.30 -12.20 -8.85
N HIS A 581 9.01 -10.90 -9.03
CA HIS A 581 7.96 -10.43 -9.95
C HIS A 581 8.67 -9.71 -11.09
N THR A 582 8.73 -8.37 -11.08
CA THR A 582 9.52 -7.56 -12.04
C THR A 582 10.98 -8.00 -12.13
N THR A 583 11.59 -8.39 -11.01
CA THR A 583 12.98 -8.89 -10.97
C THR A 583 13.19 -10.19 -11.72
N ALA A 584 12.17 -11.07 -11.81
CA ALA A 584 12.24 -12.28 -12.60
C ALA A 584 12.10 -11.97 -14.10
N SER A 585 11.18 -11.08 -14.47
CA SER A 585 11.05 -10.69 -15.88
C SER A 585 12.25 -9.89 -16.38
N ASP A 586 12.88 -9.06 -15.55
CA ASP A 586 14.16 -8.41 -15.85
C ASP A 586 15.27 -9.44 -16.12
N ALA A 587 15.37 -10.49 -15.29
CA ALA A 587 16.36 -11.55 -15.47
C ALA A 587 16.14 -12.34 -16.77
N LEU A 588 14.89 -12.76 -17.02
CA LEU A 588 14.51 -13.48 -18.22
C LEU A 588 14.81 -12.63 -19.46
N TRP A 589 14.45 -11.33 -19.43
CA TRP A 589 14.71 -10.38 -20.52
C TRP A 589 16.20 -10.27 -20.85
N MET A 590 17.07 -10.32 -19.84
CA MET A 590 18.51 -10.30 -19.99
C MET A 590 19.14 -11.68 -20.28
N GLY A 591 18.32 -12.68 -20.60
CA GLY A 591 18.78 -14.03 -20.95
C GLY A 591 19.33 -14.83 -19.76
N VAL A 592 18.90 -14.51 -18.54
CA VAL A 592 19.28 -15.21 -17.31
C VAL A 592 18.11 -16.08 -16.83
N PRO A 593 18.27 -17.42 -16.80
CA PRO A 593 17.25 -18.33 -16.30
C PRO A 593 16.91 -18.04 -14.84
N VAL A 594 15.65 -18.25 -14.46
CA VAL A 594 15.14 -18.09 -13.10
C VAL A 594 14.70 -19.46 -12.59
N LEU A 595 15.34 -19.97 -11.54
CA LEU A 595 14.88 -21.15 -10.83
C LEU A 595 13.91 -20.73 -9.74
N THR A 596 12.71 -21.29 -9.75
CA THR A 596 11.63 -20.97 -8.81
C THR A 596 11.00 -22.22 -8.22
N CYS A 597 10.32 -22.07 -7.09
CA CYS A 597 9.56 -23.13 -6.42
C CYS A 597 8.18 -22.56 -6.07
N PRO A 598 7.10 -22.92 -6.80
CA PRO A 598 5.81 -22.32 -6.58
C PRO A 598 5.26 -22.71 -5.19
N GLY A 599 4.78 -21.71 -4.46
CA GLY A 599 4.01 -21.94 -3.23
C GLY A 599 2.52 -22.14 -3.51
N ARG A 600 1.71 -21.93 -2.47
CA ARG A 600 0.24 -22.07 -2.52
C ARG A 600 -0.53 -20.77 -2.81
N HIS A 601 0.17 -19.65 -2.98
CA HIS A 601 -0.40 -18.30 -2.91
C HIS A 601 0.07 -17.52 -4.13
N PHE A 602 -0.73 -16.54 -4.57
CA PHE A 602 -0.42 -15.67 -5.71
C PHE A 602 1.05 -15.21 -5.76
N PRO A 603 1.61 -14.53 -4.74
CA PRO A 603 2.96 -13.97 -4.85
C PRO A 603 4.06 -15.04 -4.91
N ALA A 604 3.77 -16.27 -4.47
CA ALA A 604 4.68 -17.41 -4.53
C ALA A 604 4.67 -18.12 -5.90
N ARG A 605 3.67 -17.84 -6.75
CA ARG A 605 3.48 -18.52 -8.05
C ARG A 605 3.83 -17.62 -9.24
N VAL A 606 4.11 -16.33 -9.01
CA VAL A 606 4.50 -15.40 -10.09
C VAL A 606 5.76 -15.87 -10.81
N GLY A 607 6.80 -16.29 -10.10
CA GLY A 607 8.02 -16.81 -10.74
C GLY A 607 7.72 -17.96 -11.71
N ALA A 608 6.85 -18.90 -11.30
CA ALA A 608 6.43 -20.02 -12.15
C ALA A 608 5.65 -19.57 -13.39
N SER A 609 4.72 -18.62 -13.25
CA SER A 609 4.00 -18.00 -14.37
C SER A 609 4.96 -17.43 -15.42
N LEU A 610 5.93 -16.63 -14.99
CA LEU A 610 6.88 -15.96 -15.90
C LEU A 610 7.81 -16.98 -16.58
N VAL A 611 8.31 -17.95 -15.82
CA VAL A 611 9.20 -19.01 -16.32
C VAL A 611 8.48 -19.89 -17.35
N ALA A 612 7.23 -20.28 -17.09
CA ALA A 612 6.43 -21.08 -18.03
C ALA A 612 6.10 -20.28 -19.30
N ALA A 613 5.81 -18.98 -19.17
CA ALA A 613 5.58 -18.07 -20.30
C ALA A 613 6.83 -17.85 -21.19
N CYS A 614 8.02 -18.28 -20.74
CA CYS A 614 9.25 -18.36 -21.54
C CYS A 614 9.58 -19.79 -22.02
N GLY A 615 8.74 -20.80 -21.75
CA GLY A 615 8.97 -22.19 -22.13
C GLY A 615 10.13 -22.85 -21.37
N LEU A 616 10.30 -22.49 -20.10
CA LEU A 616 11.36 -23.00 -19.22
C LEU A 616 10.80 -23.85 -18.07
N ASP A 617 9.82 -24.72 -18.33
CA ASP A 617 9.12 -25.48 -17.30
C ASP A 617 10.07 -26.31 -16.40
N GLU A 618 11.23 -26.73 -16.90
CA GLU A 618 12.23 -27.45 -16.11
C GLU A 618 12.88 -26.59 -15.00
N MET A 619 12.65 -25.28 -15.02
CA MET A 619 13.12 -24.32 -14.02
C MET A 619 12.07 -24.05 -12.94
N ILE A 620 10.94 -24.75 -12.98
CA ILE A 620 9.90 -24.75 -11.95
C ILE A 620 10.11 -26.00 -11.09
N ALA A 621 10.79 -25.83 -9.95
CA ALA A 621 11.02 -26.92 -9.01
C ALA A 621 9.72 -27.30 -8.28
N ALA A 622 9.42 -28.60 -8.17
CA ALA A 622 8.24 -29.08 -7.47
C ALA A 622 8.30 -28.83 -5.94
N ASP A 623 9.50 -28.82 -5.37
CA ASP A 623 9.75 -28.64 -3.94
C ASP A 623 11.16 -28.09 -3.67
N ALA A 624 11.47 -27.89 -2.38
CA ALA A 624 12.75 -27.38 -1.92
C ALA A 624 13.95 -28.28 -2.26
N GLU A 625 13.77 -29.58 -2.35
CA GLU A 625 14.86 -30.51 -2.67
C GLU A 625 15.14 -30.51 -4.18
N ALA A 626 14.11 -30.52 -5.02
CA ALA A 626 14.22 -30.33 -6.46
C ALA A 626 14.87 -28.98 -6.80
N TYR A 627 14.54 -27.94 -6.03
CA TYR A 627 15.16 -26.61 -6.15
C TYR A 627 16.67 -26.68 -5.87
N VAL A 628 17.08 -27.25 -4.74
CA VAL A 628 18.51 -27.40 -4.40
C VAL A 628 19.23 -28.27 -5.42
N ALA A 629 18.66 -29.42 -5.79
CA ALA A 629 19.24 -30.34 -6.75
C ALA A 629 19.48 -29.68 -8.12
N THR A 630 18.50 -28.91 -8.61
CA THR A 630 18.60 -28.19 -9.89
C THR A 630 19.67 -27.10 -9.84
N ALA A 631 19.69 -26.29 -8.77
CA ALA A 631 20.70 -25.25 -8.60
C ALA A 631 22.12 -25.84 -8.51
N VAL A 632 22.31 -26.94 -7.77
CA VAL A 632 23.60 -27.62 -7.63
C VAL A 632 24.04 -28.24 -8.96
N ARG A 633 23.14 -28.92 -9.67
CA ARG A 633 23.42 -29.49 -11.00
C ARG A 633 23.91 -28.41 -11.96
N LEU A 634 23.15 -27.33 -12.11
CA LEU A 634 23.50 -26.21 -13.00
C LEU A 634 24.76 -25.45 -12.54
N GLY A 635 24.98 -25.36 -11.22
CA GLY A 635 26.19 -24.76 -10.66
C GLY A 635 27.46 -25.56 -10.94
N ARG A 636 27.36 -26.90 -11.03
CA ARG A 636 28.49 -27.79 -11.34
C ARG A 636 28.68 -28.00 -12.84
N ASP A 637 27.60 -27.99 -13.62
CA ASP A 637 27.61 -28.20 -15.07
C ASP A 637 27.47 -26.87 -15.83
N ARG A 638 28.62 -26.25 -16.13
CA ARG A 638 28.69 -25.00 -16.89
C ARG A 638 28.19 -25.16 -18.33
N ALA A 639 28.30 -26.35 -18.92
CA ALA A 639 27.86 -26.59 -20.29
C ALA A 639 26.32 -26.61 -20.35
N ALA A 640 25.68 -27.32 -19.42
CA ALA A 640 24.21 -27.31 -19.30
C ALA A 640 23.67 -25.89 -19.06
N LEU A 641 24.31 -25.11 -18.18
CA LEU A 641 23.88 -23.74 -17.92
C LEU A 641 24.06 -22.82 -19.13
N LYS A 642 25.17 -22.95 -19.87
CA LYS A 642 25.37 -22.22 -21.13
C LYS A 642 24.32 -22.60 -22.17
N ALA A 643 24.01 -23.89 -22.31
CA ALA A 643 22.97 -24.36 -23.22
C ALA A 643 21.59 -23.81 -22.86
N LEU A 644 21.24 -23.78 -21.56
CA LEU A 644 19.99 -23.21 -21.07
C LEU A 644 19.90 -21.71 -21.37
N LYS A 645 20.96 -20.93 -21.13
CA LYS A 645 21.02 -19.50 -21.48
C LYS A 645 20.85 -19.28 -22.99
N ALA A 646 21.50 -20.10 -23.83
CA ALA A 646 21.36 -20.00 -25.28
C ALA A 646 19.94 -20.34 -25.78
N ARG A 647 19.29 -21.32 -25.14
CA ARG A 647 17.90 -21.68 -25.44
C ARG A 647 16.94 -20.55 -25.06
N LEU A 648 17.09 -19.98 -23.87
CA LEU A 648 16.31 -18.80 -23.44
C LEU A 648 16.53 -17.64 -24.42
N ALA A 649 17.77 -17.28 -24.73
CA ALA A 649 18.08 -16.19 -25.65
C ALA A 649 17.42 -16.37 -27.03
N SER A 650 17.42 -17.60 -27.56
CA SER A 650 16.74 -17.92 -28.82
C SER A 650 15.21 -17.84 -28.73
N ALA A 651 14.63 -18.12 -27.56
CA ALA A 651 13.18 -18.13 -27.35
C ALA A 651 12.60 -16.74 -27.05
N LEU A 652 13.40 -15.78 -26.56
CA LEU A 652 12.92 -14.47 -26.08
C LEU A 652 12.11 -13.70 -27.13
N ALA A 653 12.51 -13.75 -28.40
CA ALA A 653 11.83 -13.03 -29.48
C ALA A 653 10.40 -13.53 -29.75
N THR A 654 10.09 -14.76 -29.36
CA THR A 654 8.79 -15.41 -29.59
C THR A 654 8.06 -15.78 -28.30
N ALA A 655 8.68 -15.55 -27.15
CA ALA A 655 8.12 -15.88 -25.85
C ALA A 655 6.88 -15.01 -25.60
N PRO A 656 5.71 -15.59 -25.28
CA PRO A 656 4.50 -14.84 -24.95
C PRO A 656 4.71 -13.76 -23.88
N LEU A 657 5.63 -14.00 -22.93
CA LEU A 657 5.96 -13.05 -21.86
C LEU A 657 6.42 -11.67 -22.37
N PHE A 658 7.05 -11.62 -23.55
CA PHE A 658 7.62 -10.40 -24.14
C PHE A 658 6.93 -9.98 -25.45
N ASP A 659 5.76 -10.56 -25.76
CA ASP A 659 4.89 -10.15 -26.86
C ASP A 659 3.78 -9.21 -26.35
N THR A 660 4.17 -7.96 -26.06
CA THR A 660 3.26 -6.93 -25.52
C THR A 660 2.04 -6.67 -26.43
N PRO A 661 2.16 -6.59 -27.77
CA PRO A 661 0.99 -6.45 -28.63
C PRO A 661 0.00 -7.60 -28.51
N ARG A 662 0.47 -8.85 -28.39
CA ARG A 662 -0.42 -9.99 -28.13
C ARG A 662 -1.06 -9.91 -26.75
N TYR A 663 -0.27 -9.58 -25.74
CA TYR A 663 -0.76 -9.40 -24.37
C TYR A 663 -1.90 -8.36 -24.31
N VAL A 664 -1.72 -7.21 -24.96
CA VAL A 664 -2.73 -6.13 -25.00
C VAL A 664 -4.03 -6.60 -25.63
N ARG A 665 -3.98 -7.40 -26.71
CA ARG A 665 -5.21 -7.98 -27.30
C ARG A 665 -5.94 -8.91 -26.32
N HIS A 666 -5.22 -9.68 -25.52
CA HIS A 666 -5.82 -10.52 -24.48
C HIS A 666 -6.43 -9.68 -23.34
N LEU A 667 -5.74 -8.61 -22.93
CA LEU A 667 -6.24 -7.68 -21.93
C LEU A 667 -7.50 -6.93 -22.40
N GLU A 668 -7.55 -6.51 -23.66
CA GLU A 668 -8.73 -5.90 -24.28
C GLU A 668 -9.90 -6.88 -24.37
N ALA A 669 -9.63 -8.15 -24.72
CA ALA A 669 -10.66 -9.19 -24.70
C ALA A 669 -11.21 -9.43 -23.29
N ALA A 670 -10.36 -9.37 -22.25
CA ALA A 670 -10.79 -9.39 -20.87
C ALA A 670 -11.71 -8.21 -20.54
N TYR A 671 -11.33 -6.97 -20.89
CA TYR A 671 -12.15 -5.78 -20.67
C TYR A 671 -13.51 -5.87 -21.38
N ASP A 672 -13.53 -6.33 -22.63
CA ASP A 672 -14.76 -6.55 -23.36
C ASP A 672 -15.65 -7.59 -22.65
N ALA A 673 -15.10 -8.73 -22.22
CA ALA A 673 -15.87 -9.77 -21.54
C ALA A 673 -16.46 -9.28 -20.20
N MET A 674 -15.68 -8.56 -19.40
CA MET A 674 -16.15 -7.93 -18.16
C MET A 674 -17.28 -6.93 -18.44
N TRP A 675 -17.09 -6.06 -19.44
CA TRP A 675 -18.07 -5.05 -19.83
C TRP A 675 -19.38 -5.67 -20.34
N GLN A 676 -19.30 -6.69 -21.19
CA GLN A 676 -20.50 -7.37 -21.72
C GLN A 676 -21.33 -8.02 -20.60
N ARG A 677 -20.70 -8.65 -19.59
CA ARG A 677 -21.43 -9.15 -18.41
C ARG A 677 -22.17 -8.03 -17.68
N ALA A 678 -21.49 -6.92 -17.44
CA ALA A 678 -22.08 -5.78 -16.75
C ALA A 678 -23.28 -5.18 -17.52
N VAL A 679 -23.16 -5.04 -18.85
CA VAL A 679 -24.24 -4.56 -19.72
C VAL A 679 -25.44 -5.51 -19.73
N GLN A 680 -25.21 -6.82 -19.58
CA GLN A 680 -26.26 -7.83 -19.44
C GLN A 680 -26.90 -7.86 -18.04
N GLY A 681 -26.38 -7.09 -17.08
CA GLY A 681 -26.85 -7.09 -15.70
C GLY A 681 -26.45 -8.33 -14.91
N LEU A 682 -25.46 -9.09 -15.41
CA LEU A 682 -24.90 -10.23 -14.70
C LEU A 682 -23.92 -9.72 -13.61
N PRO A 683 -23.85 -10.36 -12.44
CA PRO A 683 -22.84 -10.02 -11.42
C PRO A 683 -21.42 -10.25 -11.96
N PRO A 684 -20.33 -9.84 -11.30
CA PRO A 684 -18.99 -10.33 -11.64
C PRO A 684 -18.91 -11.87 -11.58
N GLY A 685 -18.03 -12.48 -12.37
CA GLY A 685 -17.86 -13.94 -12.42
C GLY A 685 -16.60 -14.33 -13.16
N THR A 686 -16.09 -15.55 -12.95
CA THR A 686 -14.81 -16.01 -13.51
C THR A 686 -14.81 -15.94 -15.03
N ILE A 687 -13.71 -15.46 -15.61
CA ILE A 687 -13.50 -15.34 -17.06
C ILE A 687 -12.13 -15.94 -17.40
N ASP A 688 -12.10 -16.94 -18.27
CA ASP A 688 -10.85 -17.45 -18.85
C ASP A 688 -10.74 -16.92 -20.29
N VAL A 689 -9.76 -16.04 -20.54
CA VAL A 689 -9.54 -15.48 -21.87
C VAL A 689 -8.85 -16.53 -22.74
N ALA A 690 -9.36 -16.75 -23.94
CA ALA A 690 -8.79 -17.74 -24.85
C ALA A 690 -7.46 -17.26 -25.48
N ALA A 691 -6.51 -18.20 -25.62
CA ALA A 691 -5.20 -17.92 -26.21
C ALA A 691 -5.24 -17.44 -27.68
N ASN A 692 -6.31 -17.77 -28.41
CA ASN A 692 -6.49 -17.50 -29.84
C ASN A 692 -7.50 -16.36 -30.15
N GLY A 693 -7.91 -15.57 -29.15
CA GLY A 693 -8.71 -14.36 -29.37
C GLY A 693 -10.20 -14.57 -29.73
N GLY A 694 -10.71 -15.80 -29.66
CA GLY A 694 -12.15 -16.09 -29.72
C GLY A 694 -12.63 -16.67 -28.39
N MET A 695 -13.76 -16.19 -27.86
CA MET A 695 -14.36 -16.73 -26.63
C MET A 695 -14.62 -18.23 -26.79
N GLY A 696 -13.83 -19.07 -26.12
CA GLY A 696 -14.00 -20.51 -26.10
C GLY A 696 -14.75 -20.91 -24.83
N GLU A 697 -15.93 -21.49 -24.99
CA GLU A 697 -16.60 -22.23 -23.92
C GLU A 697 -15.69 -23.36 -23.44
N GLY A 698 -15.52 -23.44 -22.12
CA GLY A 698 -14.51 -24.26 -21.46
C GLY A 698 -14.56 -25.74 -21.84
N LYS A 699 -13.42 -26.24 -22.32
CA LYS A 699 -13.06 -27.66 -22.16
C LYS A 699 -11.89 -27.74 -21.18
N ARG A 700 -12.18 -28.36 -20.03
CA ARG A 700 -11.22 -28.66 -18.97
C ARG A 700 -10.09 -29.55 -19.53
N PRO A 701 -8.82 -29.33 -19.18
CA PRO A 701 -7.85 -30.42 -19.13
C PRO A 701 -8.14 -31.30 -17.90
N ASP A 702 -8.21 -32.61 -18.11
CA ASP A 702 -8.28 -33.63 -17.05
C ASP A 702 -6.89 -33.76 -16.36
N PRO A 703 -6.83 -34.21 -15.09
CA PRO A 703 -5.76 -33.95 -14.13
C PRO A 703 -4.41 -34.61 -14.42
#